data_AF-A0A177AZV1-F1
#
_entry.id   AF-A0A177AZV1-F1
#
_cell.length_a   1.000
_cell.length_b   1.000
_cell.length_c   1.000
_cell.angle_alpha   90.00
_cell.angle_beta   90.00
_cell.angle_gamma   90.00
#
_symmetry.space_group_name_H-M   'P 1'
#
loop_
_entity.id
_entity.type
_entity.pdbx_description
1 polymer ?
#
loop_
_entity_poly.entity_id
_entity_poly.type
_entity_poly.pdbx_seq_one_letter_code
_entity_poly.pdbx_strand_id
1 'polypeptide(L)'
;MECPLSESESEDSERQMDGELKRESFILEPIIPDNSELTNENRDIITEVSSSSILQMLDQLSINGKLNTIDVSFLKSKYSNMHDNLKKISILEAEYIHDRKTKADILEFYKSRISDIESFTPTKKIQDKNSDVSDEESVAQQLSQPITNIEVESSNEMLNLRKQLLSTNNELSQIEDRQYQILYKINHLEEEKSILEKELKRLPTIETINDKNEILNNEITKKRREIGQFTQEIQMLNTEIEKCNESVKENDKLIAKSCDKLEKLKGDLVSVSSLPSQISKEIERYSKQKVDVLRKSEMYQQEVDDINTTLSKYDQQVMTKYDEINSIKSELSRINEEMSESERLISAFTTDLNMSREKEVVLLGDRANMDINLKYLNIDKRTENELQNRHLKDKERELRNLKKSEVQHKFCLDQLKSLKNAFDRVNETNNLVSQPNQLLLRRRFDVKHEVDTLKRALSQQNSLTNIESLKVDNFINEEESLLMEQSDLRIEVIELSRLAIIKVNYWNYCLSSIGNDEREQKSKDYQKSEQRFTKIMDDLKQKELIIKEMKKKYVLLHERLEDFAKIYYLIKNERNKCVTSIQISLQKNSELSEKIKIFHNEIEILRNNSNKKENGLHKKRMKISSDILIRDNVQMDLSKNLSLEDKLIEEREQQRLKISRLNQMINLSEEYMINQRKIYDQATKIRNDRGIELVKLNADVCLFYQKFNTQEETIKHSEIEYKLRLDDINNINLELNEQKRNCENLKKLVPKINDYKNELLVLNQQIDICKQRKIELEKRTENPKTENRTRYLDNPEQSYCTLSNKLFTLEKQLGNTEEKLLEKELISRQVNRLIHEIKTDINNRRNETFEIGNKINEIQRSIKTKTKNIKALIAEISLNQAKKFKHIKIKEEAEENIKNIYDNMDNGKYPSKKIEQNWNRYCENNKRIQIDKEVMEKTDEWKNQHRLLNGGFTMADPRPNAYIPENDSQLPIPKPYGVHAPFKPSEHGANMRHIRNPTIKDIEI
;
A
#
# COMPACT_ATOMS: atom_id res chain seq x y z
N MET A 1 -13.39 30.33 -22.67
CA MET A 1 -14.11 31.56 -22.29
C MET A 1 -13.87 32.60 -23.37
N GLU A 2 -14.82 33.51 -23.56
CA GLU A 2 -14.73 34.75 -24.35
C GLU A 2 -14.00 34.74 -25.71
N CYS A 3 -14.81 34.49 -26.74
CA CYS A 3 -14.91 35.29 -27.99
C CYS A 3 -15.39 36.74 -27.69
N PRO A 4 -15.59 37.67 -28.67
CA PRO A 4 -15.21 37.72 -30.10
C PRO A 4 -14.85 39.16 -30.64
N LEU A 5 -14.89 39.36 -31.98
CA LEU A 5 -15.13 40.63 -32.75
C LEU A 5 -14.04 41.74 -32.72
N SER A 6 -13.98 42.72 -33.65
CA SER A 6 -14.32 42.78 -35.11
C SER A 6 -13.81 44.11 -35.72
N GLU A 7 -13.66 44.18 -37.05
CA GLU A 7 -13.84 45.40 -37.91
C GLU A 7 -12.96 46.67 -37.62
N SER A 8 -12.84 47.70 -38.48
CA SER A 8 -13.11 47.87 -39.92
C SER A 8 -12.29 49.05 -40.52
N GLU A 9 -12.00 48.96 -41.82
CA GLU A 9 -12.14 49.98 -42.91
C GLU A 9 -11.63 51.44 -42.83
N SER A 10 -11.62 52.04 -44.04
CA SER A 10 -11.32 53.44 -44.43
C SER A 10 -9.87 53.92 -44.31
N GLU A 11 -9.38 54.87 -45.12
CA GLU A 11 -9.40 55.14 -46.57
C GLU A 11 -8.84 56.57 -46.77
N ASP A 12 -8.25 56.81 -47.95
CA ASP A 12 -8.10 58.08 -48.67
C ASP A 12 -7.73 59.40 -47.95
N SER A 13 -6.59 59.98 -48.36
CA SER A 13 -6.55 61.10 -49.34
C SER A 13 -5.22 61.88 -49.26
N GLU A 14 -4.71 62.56 -50.31
CA GLU A 14 -4.79 62.43 -51.78
C GLU A 14 -3.69 63.38 -52.35
N ARG A 15 -3.38 63.29 -53.66
CA ARG A 15 -2.68 64.29 -54.52
C ARG A 15 -1.15 64.32 -54.46
N GLN A 16 -0.44 64.63 -55.56
CA GLN A 16 -0.90 64.96 -56.93
C GLN A 16 0.06 64.41 -57.99
N MET A 17 -0.40 64.28 -59.24
CA MET A 17 0.41 63.83 -60.38
C MET A 17 1.04 65.01 -61.14
N ASP A 18 2.24 64.75 -61.67
CA ASP A 18 2.78 65.15 -62.99
C ASP A 18 4.10 64.34 -63.17
N GLY A 19 4.70 64.15 -64.36
CA GLY A 19 4.32 64.55 -65.71
C GLY A 19 5.54 64.42 -66.66
N GLU A 20 5.31 63.98 -67.90
CA GLU A 20 6.26 63.88 -69.03
C GLU A 20 7.48 62.93 -68.97
N LEU A 21 7.85 62.43 -70.16
CA LEU A 21 9.16 61.85 -70.47
C LEU A 21 10.10 62.93 -71.03
N LYS A 22 11.39 62.87 -70.70
CA LYS A 22 12.47 63.22 -71.64
C LYS A 22 13.68 62.30 -71.47
N ARG A 23 14.41 62.10 -72.57
CA ARG A 23 15.77 61.54 -72.57
C ARG A 23 16.73 62.70 -72.33
N GLU A 24 17.76 62.52 -71.52
CA GLU A 24 18.95 63.36 -71.60
C GLU A 24 20.20 62.60 -71.18
N SER A 25 21.29 62.83 -71.91
CA SER A 25 22.56 62.13 -71.77
C SER A 25 23.55 63.01 -71.00
N PHE A 26 23.92 62.61 -69.79
CA PHE A 26 24.91 63.35 -69.00
C PHE A 26 26.34 62.98 -69.37
N ILE A 27 27.06 63.99 -69.87
CA ILE A 27 28.53 64.02 -69.93
C ILE A 27 29.02 64.46 -68.54
N LEU A 28 30.11 63.86 -68.05
CA LEU A 28 30.75 64.23 -66.79
C LEU A 28 32.17 64.74 -67.06
N GLU A 29 32.36 66.05 -66.88
CA GLU A 29 33.69 66.66 -66.78
C GLU A 29 34.27 66.46 -65.37
N PRO A 30 35.59 66.24 -65.22
CA PRO A 30 36.22 66.10 -63.91
C PRO A 30 36.54 67.47 -63.29
N ILE A 31 35.86 67.81 -62.20
CA ILE A 31 36.17 69.01 -61.40
C ILE A 31 37.41 68.73 -60.52
N ILE A 32 38.40 69.62 -60.59
CA ILE A 32 39.58 69.64 -59.71
C ILE A 32 39.24 70.42 -58.43
N PRO A 33 39.38 69.84 -57.22
CA PRO A 33 39.43 70.60 -55.98
C PRO A 33 40.83 71.19 -55.78
N ASP A 34 40.93 72.51 -55.64
CA ASP A 34 42.18 73.20 -55.33
C ASP A 34 42.40 73.33 -53.79
N ASN A 35 43.56 73.83 -53.40
CA ASN A 35 44.08 73.79 -52.04
C ASN A 35 43.45 74.86 -51.12
N SER A 36 43.06 74.46 -49.90
CA SER A 36 43.09 75.35 -48.73
C SER A 36 43.04 74.59 -47.38
N GLU A 37 43.73 75.16 -46.39
CA GLU A 37 43.51 75.00 -44.94
C GLU A 37 43.46 73.59 -44.34
N LEU A 38 44.57 72.85 -44.45
CA LEU A 38 44.98 71.97 -43.35
C LEU A 38 45.42 72.84 -42.16
N THR A 39 44.66 72.82 -41.07
CA THR A 39 44.95 73.53 -39.81
C THR A 39 46.20 72.95 -39.11
N ASN A 40 46.81 73.75 -38.22
CA ASN A 40 48.17 73.52 -37.69
C ASN A 40 48.36 72.31 -36.75
N GLU A 41 47.38 71.42 -36.58
CA GLU A 41 47.38 70.37 -35.55
C GLU A 41 48.44 69.26 -35.76
N ASN A 42 48.93 69.07 -36.99
CA ASN A 42 49.90 68.01 -37.31
C ASN A 42 51.38 68.33 -37.00
N ARG A 43 51.70 69.42 -36.28
CA ARG A 43 53.08 69.75 -35.91
C ARG A 43 53.60 69.03 -34.65
N ASP A 44 52.73 68.52 -33.80
CA ASP A 44 53.13 67.98 -32.49
C ASP A 44 53.78 66.59 -32.54
N ILE A 45 53.75 65.92 -33.70
CA ILE A 45 54.31 64.56 -33.92
C ILE A 45 55.85 64.53 -33.79
N ILE A 46 56.52 65.69 -33.76
CA ILE A 46 57.98 65.80 -33.62
C ILE A 46 58.44 65.83 -32.15
N THR A 47 57.53 66.05 -31.19
CA THR A 47 57.81 66.11 -29.75
C THR A 47 58.40 64.81 -29.19
N GLU A 48 59.14 64.89 -28.08
CA GLU A 48 59.77 63.71 -27.47
C GLU A 48 58.72 62.73 -26.94
N VAL A 49 58.96 61.42 -27.14
CA VAL A 49 58.09 60.32 -26.69
C VAL A 49 57.69 60.48 -25.21
N SER A 50 58.63 60.89 -24.35
CA SER A 50 58.48 61.22 -22.92
C SER A 50 57.31 62.17 -22.60
N SER A 51 56.90 63.03 -23.53
CA SER A 51 55.81 63.99 -23.36
C SER A 51 54.41 63.46 -23.72
N SER A 52 54.31 62.27 -24.32
CA SER A 52 53.02 61.72 -24.76
C SER A 52 52.05 61.44 -23.59
N SER A 53 50.86 62.01 -23.69
CA SER A 53 49.72 61.80 -22.77
C SER A 53 49.40 60.31 -22.55
N ILE A 54 49.61 59.45 -23.56
CA ILE A 54 49.37 58.00 -23.45
C ILE A 54 50.35 57.33 -22.48
N LEU A 55 51.61 57.76 -22.43
CA LEU A 55 52.60 57.22 -21.49
C LEU A 55 52.34 57.70 -20.06
N GLN A 56 51.89 58.95 -19.89
CA GLN A 56 51.46 59.48 -18.59
C GLN A 56 50.22 58.74 -18.06
N MET A 57 49.26 58.41 -18.94
CA MET A 57 48.08 57.63 -18.60
C MET A 57 48.43 56.19 -18.21
N LEU A 58 49.44 55.57 -18.86
CA LEU A 58 49.97 54.26 -18.47
C LEU A 58 50.66 54.29 -17.10
N ASP A 59 51.38 55.35 -16.74
CA ASP A 59 51.91 55.53 -15.38
C ASP A 59 50.79 55.69 -14.34
N GLN A 60 49.77 56.50 -14.62
CA GLN A 60 48.62 56.66 -13.74
C GLN A 60 47.88 55.32 -13.53
N LEU A 61 47.76 54.46 -14.54
CA LEU A 61 47.17 53.12 -14.40
C LEU A 61 48.05 52.17 -13.58
N SER A 62 49.37 52.35 -13.59
CA SER A 62 50.30 51.61 -12.71
C SER A 62 50.21 52.08 -11.26
N ILE A 63 50.22 53.39 -11.02
CA ILE A 63 50.07 54.01 -9.69
C ILE A 63 48.72 53.64 -9.06
N ASN A 64 47.66 53.54 -9.86
CA ASN A 64 46.33 53.08 -9.43
C ASN A 64 46.23 51.54 -9.28
N GLY A 65 47.32 50.79 -9.41
CA GLY A 65 47.38 49.34 -9.16
C GLY A 65 46.59 48.47 -10.14
N LYS A 66 46.15 49.02 -11.29
CA LYS A 66 45.31 48.30 -12.27
C LYS A 66 46.09 47.52 -13.32
N LEU A 67 47.37 47.83 -13.51
CA LEU A 67 48.29 47.14 -14.41
C LEU A 67 49.61 46.86 -13.70
N ASN A 68 50.14 45.65 -13.90
CA ASN A 68 51.42 45.23 -13.33
C ASN A 68 52.57 46.02 -13.96
N THR A 69 53.64 46.30 -13.20
CA THR A 69 54.75 47.16 -13.65
C THR A 69 55.47 46.58 -14.88
N ILE A 70 55.55 45.25 -14.99
CA ILE A 70 56.09 44.54 -16.14
C ILE A 70 55.24 44.82 -17.40
N ASP A 71 53.92 44.66 -17.31
CA ASP A 71 52.99 44.87 -18.43
C ASP A 71 53.00 46.33 -18.89
N VAL A 72 53.07 47.28 -17.95
CA VAL A 72 53.24 48.70 -18.24
C VAL A 72 54.56 48.94 -18.99
N SER A 73 55.68 48.37 -18.53
CA SER A 73 56.97 48.54 -19.22
C SER A 73 56.95 47.99 -20.66
N PHE A 74 56.26 46.86 -20.89
CA PHE A 74 56.08 46.28 -22.21
C PHE A 74 55.20 47.14 -23.12
N LEU A 75 54.07 47.65 -22.61
CA LEU A 75 53.18 48.55 -23.35
C LEU A 75 53.86 49.89 -23.69
N LYS A 76 54.64 50.46 -22.75
CA LYS A 76 55.44 51.67 -22.99
C LYS A 76 56.48 51.45 -24.10
N SER A 77 57.22 50.34 -24.05
CA SER A 77 58.19 49.96 -25.08
C SER A 77 57.53 49.80 -26.45
N LYS A 78 56.39 49.10 -26.52
CA LYS A 78 55.62 48.92 -27.76
C LYS A 78 55.10 50.25 -28.32
N TYR A 79 54.66 51.17 -27.47
CA TYR A 79 54.21 52.49 -27.88
C TYR A 79 55.35 53.37 -28.41
N SER A 80 56.51 53.39 -27.75
CA SER A 80 57.70 54.11 -28.25
C SER A 80 58.09 53.61 -29.65
N ASN A 81 58.21 52.29 -29.82
CA ASN A 81 58.58 51.69 -31.09
C ASN A 81 57.53 51.96 -32.20
N MET A 82 56.24 52.10 -31.86
CA MET A 82 55.22 52.55 -32.80
C MET A 82 55.39 54.03 -33.19
N HIS A 83 55.66 54.92 -32.22
CA HIS A 83 55.95 56.33 -32.49
C HIS A 83 57.22 56.51 -33.35
N ASP A 84 58.30 55.78 -33.05
CA ASP A 84 59.55 55.83 -33.80
C ASP A 84 59.38 55.38 -35.25
N ASN A 85 58.48 54.42 -35.52
CA ASN A 85 58.16 54.00 -36.87
C ASN A 85 57.21 54.97 -37.60
N LEU A 86 56.25 55.61 -36.91
CA LEU A 86 55.47 56.72 -37.47
C LEU A 86 56.35 57.92 -37.83
N LYS A 87 57.35 58.23 -36.99
CA LYS A 87 58.34 59.28 -37.25
C LYS A 87 59.18 58.99 -38.50
N LYS A 88 59.60 57.74 -38.72
CA LYS A 88 60.26 57.31 -39.96
C LYS A 88 59.34 57.42 -41.18
N ILE A 89 58.08 57.01 -41.07
CA ILE A 89 57.10 57.13 -42.17
C ILE A 89 56.91 58.60 -42.55
N SER A 90 56.72 59.50 -41.58
CA SER A 90 56.57 60.94 -41.84
C SER A 90 57.82 61.57 -42.49
N ILE A 91 59.03 61.11 -42.14
CA ILE A 91 60.28 61.53 -42.80
C ILE A 91 60.31 61.04 -44.26
N LEU A 92 59.99 59.77 -44.50
CA LEU A 92 59.94 59.19 -45.86
C LEU A 92 58.86 59.84 -46.73
N GLU A 93 57.71 60.23 -46.16
CA GLU A 93 56.68 61.01 -46.84
C GLU A 93 57.17 62.41 -47.19
N ALA A 94 57.89 63.09 -46.30
CA ALA A 94 58.50 64.40 -46.58
C ALA A 94 59.56 64.32 -47.68
N GLU A 95 60.42 63.30 -47.68
CA GLU A 95 61.40 63.02 -48.75
C GLU A 95 60.68 62.74 -50.09
N TYR A 96 59.63 61.91 -50.08
CA TYR A 96 58.86 61.58 -51.29
C TYR A 96 58.09 62.79 -51.86
N ILE A 97 57.57 63.67 -50.99
CA ILE A 97 56.94 64.94 -51.41
C ILE A 97 57.99 65.91 -51.99
N HIS A 98 59.21 65.94 -51.45
CA HIS A 98 60.30 66.75 -52.00
C HIS A 98 60.74 66.26 -53.39
N ASP A 99 60.96 64.96 -53.55
CA ASP A 99 61.35 64.33 -54.82
C ASP A 99 60.23 64.38 -55.89
N ARG A 100 58.96 64.54 -55.45
CA ARG A 100 57.82 64.80 -56.34
C ARG A 100 57.75 66.27 -56.79
N LYS A 101 58.21 67.23 -55.97
CA LYS A 101 58.33 68.65 -56.38
C LYS A 101 59.46 68.85 -57.38
N THR A 102 60.67 68.36 -57.11
CA THR A 102 61.81 68.50 -58.04
C THR A 102 61.49 67.96 -59.45
N LYS A 103 60.74 66.85 -59.53
CA LYS A 103 60.25 66.29 -60.80
C LYS A 103 59.13 67.12 -61.45
N ALA A 104 58.32 67.82 -60.68
CA ALA A 104 57.33 68.76 -61.22
C ALA A 104 58.00 70.02 -61.79
N ASP A 105 58.95 70.61 -61.06
CA ASP A 105 59.69 71.82 -61.46
C ASP A 105 60.44 71.60 -62.80
N ILE A 106 61.07 70.42 -62.97
CA ILE A 106 61.70 70.00 -64.23
C ILE A 106 60.68 69.90 -65.38
N LEU A 107 59.49 69.37 -65.12
CA LEU A 107 58.45 69.17 -66.12
C LEU A 107 57.79 70.50 -66.53
N GLU A 108 57.68 71.45 -65.60
CA GLU A 108 57.24 72.82 -65.87
C GLU A 108 58.26 73.61 -66.69
N PHE A 109 59.57 73.46 -66.40
CA PHE A 109 60.65 74.00 -67.22
C PHE A 109 60.57 73.52 -68.69
N TYR A 110 60.34 72.22 -68.93
CA TYR A 110 60.14 71.70 -70.28
C TYR A 110 58.85 72.20 -70.94
N LYS A 111 57.75 72.39 -70.19
CA LYS A 111 56.51 72.98 -70.72
C LYS A 111 56.68 74.43 -71.15
N SER A 112 57.35 75.26 -70.35
CA SER A 112 57.68 76.64 -70.73
C SER A 112 58.50 76.64 -72.03
N ARG A 113 59.52 75.78 -72.11
CA ARG A 113 60.40 75.67 -73.28
C ARG A 113 59.69 75.25 -74.57
N ILE A 114 58.58 74.50 -74.46
CA ILE A 114 57.72 74.13 -75.60
C ILE A 114 56.78 75.28 -75.97
N SER A 115 56.16 75.94 -74.98
CA SER A 115 55.30 77.12 -75.21
C SER A 115 56.05 78.28 -75.89
N ASP A 116 57.33 78.46 -75.59
CA ASP A 116 58.20 79.44 -76.26
C ASP A 116 58.31 79.14 -77.78
N ILE A 117 58.42 77.86 -78.14
CA ILE A 117 58.66 77.38 -79.52
C ILE A 117 57.37 77.39 -80.35
N GLU A 118 56.22 77.07 -79.75
CA GLU A 118 54.92 77.06 -80.44
C GLU A 118 54.38 78.47 -80.76
N SER A 119 55.02 79.53 -80.26
CA SER A 119 54.59 80.91 -80.44
C SER A 119 55.03 81.58 -81.77
N PHE A 120 55.92 80.95 -82.56
CA PHE A 120 56.71 81.69 -83.57
C PHE A 120 56.59 81.20 -85.04
N THR A 121 55.37 81.14 -85.59
CA THR A 121 55.15 80.98 -87.04
C THR A 121 54.06 81.90 -87.63
N PRO A 122 54.41 83.04 -88.24
CA PRO A 122 53.48 83.90 -88.96
C PRO A 122 53.56 83.70 -90.49
N THR A 123 52.41 83.47 -91.16
CA THR A 123 52.31 83.52 -92.64
C THR A 123 51.47 84.70 -93.12
N LYS A 124 51.94 85.36 -94.19
CA LYS A 124 51.26 86.39 -95.01
C LYS A 124 50.88 87.72 -94.31
N LYS A 125 51.64 88.78 -94.64
CA LYS A 125 51.20 90.00 -95.38
C LYS A 125 52.10 91.21 -95.08
N ILE A 126 52.93 91.62 -96.04
CA ILE A 126 53.20 93.04 -96.30
C ILE A 126 53.28 93.21 -97.82
N GLN A 127 52.42 94.08 -98.35
CA GLN A 127 52.59 94.69 -99.67
C GLN A 127 51.92 96.05 -99.59
N ASP A 128 52.69 97.08 -99.23
CA ASP A 128 52.33 98.47 -99.51
C ASP A 128 53.52 99.42 -99.26
N LYS A 129 53.58 100.50 -100.06
CA LYS A 129 54.41 101.71 -99.88
C LYS A 129 55.93 101.53 -99.76
N ASN A 130 56.59 101.71 -100.90
CA ASN A 130 57.26 103.00 -101.13
C ASN A 130 57.24 103.35 -102.62
N SER A 131 56.85 104.58 -102.92
CA SER A 131 56.91 105.20 -104.25
C SER A 131 57.04 106.70 -104.05
N ASP A 132 58.15 107.28 -104.50
CA ASP A 132 58.29 108.69 -104.88
C ASP A 132 59.70 108.88 -105.48
N VAL A 133 59.85 109.89 -106.33
CA VAL A 133 61.03 110.20 -107.17
C VAL A 133 61.35 109.16 -108.26
N SER A 134 61.39 109.50 -109.56
CA SER A 134 60.66 110.50 -110.35
C SER A 134 61.02 110.31 -111.83
N ASP A 135 60.01 110.24 -112.69
CA ASP A 135 59.95 110.87 -114.03
C ASP A 135 60.99 110.51 -115.13
N GLU A 136 60.81 111.13 -116.30
CA GLU A 136 61.62 111.07 -117.53
C GLU A 136 61.76 109.67 -118.17
N GLU A 137 60.70 109.12 -118.77
CA GLU A 137 60.08 109.45 -120.07
C GLU A 137 60.65 108.69 -121.28
N SER A 138 59.73 108.17 -122.09
CA SER A 138 59.99 107.70 -123.45
C SER A 138 59.87 108.84 -124.45
N VAL A 139 60.78 108.96 -125.43
CA VAL A 139 60.39 109.44 -126.77
C VAL A 139 61.36 109.03 -127.89
N ALA A 140 60.70 108.83 -129.05
CA ALA A 140 61.13 108.76 -130.45
C ALA A 140 62.58 109.18 -130.82
N GLN A 141 63.33 108.37 -131.58
CA GLN A 141 63.38 108.26 -133.06
C GLN A 141 64.09 109.42 -133.81
N GLN A 142 64.67 109.06 -134.97
CA GLN A 142 65.12 109.95 -136.07
C GLN A 142 66.39 110.79 -135.77
N LEU A 143 67.22 111.17 -136.75
CA LEU A 143 67.20 110.90 -138.21
C LEU A 143 68.64 110.73 -138.77
N SER A 144 68.75 110.56 -140.09
CA SER A 144 69.96 110.16 -140.81
C SER A 144 70.70 111.31 -141.49
N GLN A 145 72.04 111.20 -141.50
CA GLN A 145 72.95 111.65 -142.56
C GLN A 145 73.16 113.18 -142.78
N PRO A 146 74.23 113.60 -143.52
CA PRO A 146 74.84 114.93 -143.42
C PRO A 146 74.74 115.76 -144.73
N ILE A 147 75.77 116.59 -145.02
CA ILE A 147 75.92 117.53 -146.16
C ILE A 147 75.19 118.86 -145.83
N THR A 148 75.82 120.05 -145.86
CA THR A 148 76.62 120.65 -146.95
C THR A 148 77.92 121.35 -146.56
N ASN A 149 78.86 121.29 -147.52
CA ASN A 149 79.84 122.32 -147.94
C ASN A 149 79.50 123.76 -147.52
N ILE A 150 80.46 124.59 -147.06
CA ILE A 150 81.65 125.15 -147.74
C ILE A 150 81.29 126.12 -148.87
N GLU A 151 81.49 127.41 -148.57
CA GLU A 151 81.94 128.56 -149.39
C GLU A 151 81.80 129.80 -148.47
N VAL A 152 82.57 130.89 -148.51
CA VAL A 152 83.91 131.28 -149.02
C VAL A 152 84.23 132.59 -148.21
N GLU A 153 85.43 133.06 -147.88
CA GLU A 153 86.71 133.18 -148.59
C GLU A 153 87.87 133.41 -147.60
N SER A 154 89.10 133.55 -148.10
CA SER A 154 90.31 133.81 -147.31
C SER A 154 90.38 135.23 -146.72
N SER A 155 90.23 135.39 -145.39
CA SER A 155 91.02 136.35 -144.56
C SER A 155 90.70 136.27 -143.04
N ASN A 156 91.01 135.16 -142.35
CA ASN A 156 91.11 135.11 -140.86
C ASN A 156 91.70 133.81 -140.25
N GLU A 157 92.45 133.02 -141.02
CA GLU A 157 92.67 131.59 -140.74
C GLU A 157 93.52 131.30 -139.49
N MET A 158 94.52 132.15 -139.18
CA MET A 158 95.52 131.86 -138.14
C MET A 158 94.95 131.83 -136.70
N LEU A 159 93.91 132.62 -136.40
CA LEU A 159 93.30 132.65 -135.06
C LEU A 159 92.33 131.50 -134.82
N ASN A 160 91.62 131.03 -135.86
CA ASN A 160 90.68 129.92 -135.73
C ASN A 160 91.40 128.58 -135.56
N LEU A 161 92.49 128.34 -136.30
CA LEU A 161 93.29 127.11 -136.16
C LEU A 161 93.81 126.92 -134.73
N ARG A 162 94.28 127.98 -134.06
CA ARG A 162 94.75 127.90 -132.67
C ARG A 162 93.63 127.68 -131.65
N LYS A 163 92.38 128.08 -131.98
CA LYS A 163 91.19 127.78 -131.17
C LYS A 163 90.72 126.33 -131.35
N GLN A 164 90.70 125.84 -132.58
CA GLN A 164 90.34 124.46 -132.90
C GLN A 164 91.30 123.45 -132.25
N LEU A 165 92.61 123.67 -132.32
CA LEU A 165 93.61 122.77 -131.74
C LEU A 165 93.46 122.65 -130.20
N LEU A 166 93.06 123.75 -129.53
CA LEU A 166 92.76 123.71 -128.09
C LEU A 166 91.45 122.97 -127.78
N SER A 167 90.44 123.08 -128.66
CA SER A 167 89.18 122.31 -128.54
C SER A 167 89.45 120.81 -128.68
N THR A 168 90.11 120.39 -129.76
CA THR A 168 90.39 118.98 -130.05
C THR A 168 91.27 118.34 -128.97
N ASN A 169 92.22 119.07 -128.37
CA ASN A 169 93.05 118.54 -127.28
C ASN A 169 92.25 118.34 -125.97
N ASN A 170 91.29 119.22 -125.68
CA ASN A 170 90.38 119.06 -124.53
C ASN A 170 89.39 117.92 -124.76
N GLU A 171 88.87 117.77 -125.99
CA GLU A 171 88.01 116.67 -126.40
C GLU A 171 88.73 115.31 -126.30
N LEU A 172 90.01 115.25 -126.70
CA LEU A 172 90.84 114.04 -126.57
C LEU A 172 91.03 113.65 -125.10
N SER A 173 91.36 114.60 -124.22
CA SER A 173 91.45 114.36 -122.76
C SER A 173 90.13 113.84 -122.16
N GLN A 174 88.97 114.35 -122.60
CA GLN A 174 87.66 113.85 -122.15
C GLN A 174 87.33 112.45 -122.68
N ILE A 175 87.90 112.06 -123.84
CA ILE A 175 87.78 110.70 -124.38
C ILE A 175 88.67 109.73 -123.59
N GLU A 176 89.90 110.14 -123.22
CA GLU A 176 90.80 109.35 -122.37
C GLU A 176 90.22 109.14 -120.96
N ASP A 177 89.68 110.19 -120.33
CA ASP A 177 88.98 110.08 -119.04
C ASP A 177 87.78 109.12 -119.12
N ARG A 178 86.97 109.20 -120.18
CA ARG A 178 85.85 108.27 -120.42
C ARG A 178 86.33 106.84 -120.65
N GLN A 179 87.42 106.64 -121.38
CA GLN A 179 88.00 105.31 -121.60
C GLN A 179 88.50 104.71 -120.28
N TYR A 180 89.12 105.51 -119.41
CA TYR A 180 89.57 105.07 -118.08
C TYR A 180 88.37 104.70 -117.18
N GLN A 181 87.29 105.49 -117.19
CA GLN A 181 86.06 105.18 -116.45
C GLN A 181 85.38 103.89 -116.94
N ILE A 182 85.38 103.64 -118.26
CA ILE A 182 84.83 102.42 -118.85
C ILE A 182 85.69 101.20 -118.45
N LEU A 183 87.02 101.30 -118.53
CA LEU A 183 87.94 100.23 -118.12
C LEU A 183 87.80 99.90 -116.62
N TYR A 184 87.71 100.92 -115.77
CA TYR A 184 87.47 100.74 -114.33
C TYR A 184 86.14 100.00 -114.07
N LYS A 185 85.08 100.35 -114.81
CA LYS A 185 83.77 99.71 -114.66
C LYS A 185 83.72 98.29 -115.23
N ILE A 186 84.52 97.96 -116.24
CA ILE A 186 84.69 96.58 -116.73
C ILE A 186 85.37 95.73 -115.65
N ASN A 187 86.49 96.18 -115.07
CA ASN A 187 87.17 95.43 -114.00
C ASN A 187 86.25 95.16 -112.81
N HIS A 188 85.47 96.15 -112.35
CA HIS A 188 84.54 95.99 -111.24
C HIS A 188 83.45 94.93 -111.52
N LEU A 189 82.97 94.85 -112.77
CA LEU A 189 81.98 93.84 -113.19
C LEU A 189 82.62 92.44 -113.34
N GLU A 190 83.89 92.34 -113.73
CA GLU A 190 84.62 91.07 -113.75
C GLU A 190 84.93 90.56 -112.33
N GLU A 191 85.22 91.44 -111.37
CA GLU A 191 85.37 91.09 -109.95
C GLU A 191 84.04 90.63 -109.34
N GLU A 192 82.94 91.35 -109.56
CA GLU A 192 81.59 90.93 -109.15
C GLU A 192 81.21 89.56 -109.73
N LYS A 193 81.45 89.34 -111.02
CA LYS A 193 81.25 88.03 -111.66
C LYS A 193 82.12 86.94 -111.01
N SER A 194 83.38 87.26 -110.69
CA SER A 194 84.30 86.33 -109.99
C SER A 194 83.85 86.01 -108.56
N ILE A 195 83.12 86.90 -107.90
CA ILE A 195 82.52 86.64 -106.58
C ILE A 195 81.29 85.75 -106.73
N LEU A 196 80.36 86.08 -107.63
CA LEU A 196 79.15 85.31 -107.89
C LEU A 196 79.45 83.86 -108.35
N GLU A 197 80.46 83.65 -109.22
CA GLU A 197 80.90 82.30 -109.62
C GLU A 197 81.51 81.48 -108.47
N LYS A 198 82.00 82.12 -107.39
CA LYS A 198 82.47 81.43 -106.18
C LYS A 198 81.32 81.13 -105.21
N GLU A 199 80.28 81.95 -105.18
CA GLU A 199 79.08 81.71 -104.37
C GLU A 199 78.17 80.64 -104.96
N LEU A 200 78.01 80.60 -106.29
CA LEU A 200 77.26 79.55 -106.98
C LEU A 200 77.87 78.14 -106.74
N LYS A 201 79.20 78.06 -106.50
CA LYS A 201 79.90 76.83 -106.12
C LYS A 201 79.85 76.50 -104.62
N ARG A 202 79.20 77.33 -103.79
CA ARG A 202 78.98 77.09 -102.36
C ARG A 202 77.56 76.62 -102.02
N LEU A 203 76.63 76.70 -102.97
CA LEU A 203 75.29 76.14 -102.82
C LEU A 203 75.29 74.62 -103.10
N PRO A 204 74.66 73.79 -102.26
CA PRO A 204 74.62 72.34 -102.45
C PRO A 204 73.75 71.95 -103.66
N THR A 205 74.18 70.96 -104.43
CA THR A 205 73.41 70.44 -105.57
C THR A 205 72.16 69.67 -105.12
N ILE A 206 71.13 69.69 -105.97
CA ILE A 206 69.79 69.15 -105.70
C ILE A 206 69.82 67.68 -105.26
N GLU A 207 70.74 66.87 -105.81
CA GLU A 207 70.95 65.46 -105.42
C GLU A 207 71.23 65.32 -103.92
N THR A 208 72.12 66.15 -103.35
CA THR A 208 72.46 66.09 -101.91
C THR A 208 71.32 66.55 -100.98
N ILE A 209 70.29 67.20 -101.52
CA ILE A 209 69.04 67.55 -100.82
C ILE A 209 68.06 66.38 -100.94
N ASN A 210 67.99 65.73 -102.11
CA ASN A 210 67.18 64.53 -102.32
C ASN A 210 67.67 63.35 -101.47
N ASP A 211 68.98 63.10 -101.38
CA ASP A 211 69.56 62.07 -100.51
C ASP A 211 69.18 62.28 -99.04
N LYS A 212 69.25 63.53 -98.57
CA LYS A 212 68.83 63.90 -97.20
C LYS A 212 67.31 63.72 -97.02
N ASN A 213 66.50 64.04 -98.02
CA ASN A 213 65.06 63.79 -97.99
C ASN A 213 64.74 62.29 -98.02
N GLU A 214 65.48 61.44 -98.75
CA GLU A 214 65.32 59.98 -98.68
C GLU A 214 65.70 59.45 -97.30
N ILE A 215 66.82 59.89 -96.71
CA ILE A 215 67.22 59.50 -95.35
C ILE A 215 66.13 59.92 -94.35
N LEU A 216 65.65 61.17 -94.40
CA LEU A 216 64.61 61.67 -93.51
C LEU A 216 63.28 60.93 -93.71
N ASN A 217 62.90 60.60 -94.95
CA ASN A 217 61.70 59.79 -95.23
C ASN A 217 61.86 58.33 -94.76
N ASN A 218 63.06 57.76 -94.83
CA ASN A 218 63.37 56.45 -94.27
C ASN A 218 63.34 56.44 -92.73
N GLU A 219 63.72 57.55 -92.08
CA GLU A 219 63.57 57.73 -90.63
C GLU A 219 62.13 58.00 -90.22
N ILE A 220 61.37 58.81 -90.97
CA ILE A 220 59.95 59.05 -90.76
C ILE A 220 59.15 57.75 -90.96
N THR A 221 59.49 56.91 -91.94
CA THR A 221 58.81 55.61 -92.13
C THR A 221 59.22 54.56 -91.09
N LYS A 222 60.47 54.58 -90.59
CA LYS A 222 60.84 53.82 -89.37
C LYS A 222 60.02 54.28 -88.17
N LYS A 223 59.97 55.59 -87.87
CA LYS A 223 59.21 56.13 -86.74
C LYS A 223 57.70 55.93 -86.87
N ARG A 224 57.13 55.98 -88.08
CA ARG A 224 55.73 55.58 -88.33
C ARG A 224 55.50 54.08 -88.11
N ARG A 225 56.48 53.22 -88.40
CA ARG A 225 56.41 51.77 -88.12
C ARG A 225 56.53 51.48 -86.62
N GLU A 226 57.44 52.16 -85.92
CA GLU A 226 57.54 52.12 -84.46
C GLU A 226 56.25 52.63 -83.79
N ILE A 227 55.70 53.76 -84.23
CA ILE A 227 54.38 54.25 -83.76
C ILE A 227 53.28 53.23 -84.06
N GLY A 228 53.30 52.56 -85.22
CA GLY A 228 52.37 51.48 -85.54
C GLY A 228 52.52 50.24 -84.65
N GLN A 229 53.73 49.94 -84.19
CA GLN A 229 54.00 48.88 -83.21
C GLN A 229 53.53 49.31 -81.82
N PHE A 230 53.83 50.53 -81.38
CA PHE A 230 53.34 51.06 -80.11
C PHE A 230 51.81 51.21 -80.07
N THR A 231 51.12 51.54 -81.17
CA THR A 231 49.65 51.52 -81.18
C THR A 231 49.07 50.11 -81.15
N GLN A 232 49.77 49.10 -81.71
CA GLN A 232 49.40 47.70 -81.55
C GLN A 232 49.67 47.18 -80.13
N GLU A 233 50.79 47.56 -79.50
CA GLU A 233 51.08 47.25 -78.09
C GLU A 233 50.07 47.93 -77.16
N ILE A 234 49.71 49.19 -77.40
CA ILE A 234 48.65 49.90 -76.66
C ILE A 234 47.28 49.23 -76.88
N GLN A 235 46.97 48.74 -78.09
CA GLN A 235 45.75 47.96 -78.32
C GLN A 235 45.76 46.63 -77.56
N MET A 236 46.86 45.88 -77.58
CA MET A 236 47.02 44.64 -76.82
C MET A 236 46.88 44.90 -75.31
N LEU A 237 47.64 45.85 -74.78
CA LEU A 237 47.58 46.28 -73.37
C LEU A 237 46.19 46.77 -72.98
N ASN A 238 45.48 47.49 -73.85
CA ASN A 238 44.09 47.88 -73.59
C ASN A 238 43.17 46.65 -73.51
N THR A 239 43.30 45.64 -74.37
CA THR A 239 42.50 44.40 -74.24
C THR A 239 42.89 43.56 -73.02
N GLU A 240 44.14 43.65 -72.55
CA GLU A 240 44.58 43.02 -71.30
C GLU A 240 44.06 43.79 -70.08
N ILE A 241 44.04 45.13 -70.13
CA ILE A 241 43.40 45.99 -69.13
C ILE A 241 41.88 45.75 -69.10
N GLU A 242 41.21 45.54 -70.24
CA GLU A 242 39.79 45.17 -70.29
C GLU A 242 39.54 43.82 -69.62
N LYS A 243 40.30 42.77 -69.96
CA LYS A 243 40.21 41.45 -69.29
C LYS A 243 40.57 41.53 -67.80
N CYS A 244 41.53 42.38 -67.43
CA CYS A 244 41.87 42.63 -66.03
C CYS A 244 40.72 43.33 -65.32
N ASN A 245 40.09 44.33 -65.93
CA ASN A 245 38.90 45.02 -65.40
C ASN A 245 37.67 44.09 -65.33
N GLU A 246 37.54 43.11 -66.23
CA GLU A 246 36.51 42.07 -66.12
C GLU A 246 36.77 41.14 -64.94
N SER A 247 38.00 40.63 -64.78
CA SER A 247 38.34 39.80 -63.61
C SER A 247 38.30 40.59 -62.28
N VAL A 248 38.60 41.89 -62.28
CA VAL A 248 38.34 42.79 -61.14
C VAL A 248 36.84 42.88 -60.86
N LYS A 249 35.98 43.12 -61.87
CA LYS A 249 34.51 43.13 -61.69
C LYS A 249 33.95 41.77 -61.21
N GLU A 250 34.60 40.65 -61.52
CA GLU A 250 34.24 39.34 -60.95
C GLU A 250 34.71 39.19 -59.51
N ASN A 251 35.93 39.61 -59.20
CA ASN A 251 36.45 39.67 -57.83
C ASN A 251 35.60 40.60 -56.96
N ASP A 252 35.17 41.76 -57.43
CA ASP A 252 34.26 42.68 -56.74
C ASP A 252 32.91 42.03 -56.44
N LYS A 253 32.35 41.27 -57.39
CA LYS A 253 31.13 40.47 -57.16
C LYS A 253 31.35 39.35 -56.14
N LEU A 254 32.54 38.77 -56.05
CA LEU A 254 32.89 37.77 -55.04
C LEU A 254 33.16 38.39 -53.66
N ILE A 255 33.77 39.58 -53.62
CA ILE A 255 33.98 40.39 -52.42
C ILE A 255 32.62 40.84 -51.88
N ALA A 256 31.74 41.40 -52.70
CA ALA A 256 30.37 41.77 -52.30
C ALA A 256 29.60 40.57 -51.72
N LYS A 257 29.58 39.42 -52.41
CA LYS A 257 29.00 38.16 -51.89
C LYS A 257 29.67 37.63 -50.62
N SER A 258 30.86 38.10 -50.28
CA SER A 258 31.59 37.76 -49.05
C SER A 258 31.34 38.79 -47.94
N CYS A 259 31.16 40.07 -48.28
CA CYS A 259 30.65 41.12 -47.40
C CYS A 259 29.21 40.80 -46.96
N ASP A 260 28.30 40.41 -47.87
CA ASP A 260 26.95 39.93 -47.54
C ASP A 260 26.96 38.79 -46.52
N LYS A 261 27.93 37.87 -46.65
CA LYS A 261 28.12 36.75 -45.70
C LYS A 261 28.71 37.23 -44.38
N LEU A 262 29.64 38.18 -44.40
CA LEU A 262 30.21 38.77 -43.19
C LEU A 262 29.21 39.64 -42.43
N GLU A 263 28.28 40.32 -43.09
CA GLU A 263 27.19 41.03 -42.43
C GLU A 263 26.16 40.08 -41.82
N LYS A 264 25.79 39.01 -42.54
CA LYS A 264 24.95 37.94 -41.99
C LYS A 264 25.63 37.28 -40.78
N LEU A 265 26.89 36.89 -40.89
CA LEU A 265 27.67 36.33 -39.79
C LEU A 265 27.90 37.33 -38.63
N LYS A 266 27.95 38.65 -38.88
CA LYS A 266 27.94 39.67 -37.82
C LYS A 266 26.57 39.77 -37.14
N GLY A 267 25.47 39.70 -37.89
CA GLY A 267 24.11 39.63 -37.33
C GLY A 267 23.91 38.37 -36.49
N ASP A 268 24.36 37.22 -37.00
CA ASP A 268 24.37 35.95 -36.27
C ASP A 268 25.22 36.06 -35.00
N LEU A 269 26.43 36.65 -35.08
CA LEU A 269 27.30 36.88 -33.91
C LEU A 269 26.66 37.83 -32.88
N VAL A 270 25.95 38.87 -33.30
CA VAL A 270 25.20 39.76 -32.40
C VAL A 270 24.04 38.99 -31.74
N SER A 271 23.31 38.16 -32.47
CA SER A 271 22.27 37.31 -31.88
C SER A 271 22.85 36.32 -30.86
N VAL A 272 23.98 35.68 -31.19
CA VAL A 272 24.73 34.76 -30.31
C VAL A 272 25.28 35.49 -29.08
N SER A 273 25.67 36.76 -29.19
CA SER A 273 26.11 37.58 -28.04
C SER A 273 25.01 37.81 -26.99
N SER A 274 23.73 37.69 -27.38
CA SER A 274 22.60 37.78 -26.45
C SER A 274 22.33 36.46 -25.70
N LEU A 275 22.72 35.31 -26.28
CA LEU A 275 22.46 33.99 -25.71
C LEU A 275 23.08 33.80 -24.31
N PRO A 276 24.33 34.22 -23.99
CA PRO A 276 24.86 34.17 -22.63
C PRO A 276 23.98 34.88 -21.58
N SER A 277 23.31 35.98 -21.95
CA SER A 277 22.40 36.71 -21.03
C SER A 277 21.07 35.97 -20.84
N GLN A 278 20.54 35.34 -21.89
CA GLN A 278 19.34 34.51 -21.83
C GLN A 278 19.62 33.22 -21.04
N ILE A 279 20.68 32.49 -21.39
CA ILE A 279 21.13 31.27 -20.71
C ILE A 279 21.44 31.55 -19.23
N SER A 280 22.04 32.68 -18.88
CA SER A 280 22.25 33.05 -17.46
C SER A 280 20.91 33.22 -16.71
N LYS A 281 19.92 33.85 -17.32
CA LYS A 281 18.57 34.01 -16.74
C LYS A 281 17.80 32.69 -16.68
N GLU A 282 18.02 31.77 -17.62
CA GLU A 282 17.43 30.44 -17.60
C GLU A 282 18.10 29.55 -16.54
N ILE A 283 19.43 29.59 -16.40
CA ILE A 283 20.15 28.96 -15.29
C ILE A 283 19.65 29.50 -13.94
N GLU A 284 19.39 30.81 -13.83
CA GLU A 284 18.83 31.40 -12.61
C GLU A 284 17.37 30.99 -12.34
N ARG A 285 16.57 30.78 -13.39
CA ARG A 285 15.21 30.20 -13.27
C ARG A 285 15.25 28.74 -12.86
N TYR A 286 16.12 27.94 -13.48
CA TYR A 286 16.30 26.53 -13.14
C TYR A 286 16.94 26.34 -11.76
N SER A 287 17.80 27.26 -11.29
CA SER A 287 18.34 27.21 -9.92
C SER A 287 17.26 27.51 -8.88
N LYS A 288 16.39 28.50 -9.13
CA LYS A 288 15.21 28.79 -8.28
C LYS A 288 14.23 27.61 -8.28
N GLN A 289 13.87 27.07 -9.44
CA GLN A 289 13.05 25.84 -9.54
C GLN A 289 13.69 24.65 -8.83
N LYS A 290 15.02 24.46 -8.93
CA LYS A 290 15.74 23.40 -8.21
C LYS A 290 15.65 23.60 -6.70
N VAL A 291 15.78 24.83 -6.19
CA VAL A 291 15.62 25.14 -4.75
C VAL A 291 14.17 24.89 -4.31
N ASP A 292 13.17 25.29 -5.09
CA ASP A 292 11.76 25.03 -4.77
C ASP A 292 11.40 23.54 -4.79
N VAL A 293 12.00 22.76 -5.71
CA VAL A 293 11.85 21.29 -5.77
C VAL A 293 12.58 20.60 -4.62
N LEU A 294 13.79 21.05 -4.27
CA LEU A 294 14.50 20.53 -3.08
C LEU A 294 13.72 20.83 -1.81
N ARG A 295 13.21 22.04 -1.63
CA ARG A 295 12.38 22.43 -0.48
C ARG A 295 11.09 21.63 -0.38
N LYS A 296 10.44 21.33 -1.51
CA LYS A 296 9.31 20.40 -1.56
C LYS A 296 9.72 18.97 -1.22
N SER A 297 10.89 18.51 -1.67
CA SER A 297 11.43 17.20 -1.30
C SER A 297 11.76 17.09 0.19
N GLU A 298 12.24 18.17 0.81
CA GLU A 298 12.48 18.26 2.26
C GLU A 298 11.15 18.25 3.03
N MET A 299 10.13 18.98 2.57
CA MET A 299 8.78 18.92 3.14
C MET A 299 8.16 17.52 3.01
N TYR A 300 8.24 16.88 1.85
CA TYR A 300 7.74 15.51 1.67
C TYR A 300 8.53 14.49 2.48
N GLN A 301 9.83 14.71 2.71
CA GLN A 301 10.62 13.87 3.63
C GLN A 301 10.15 14.05 5.08
N GLN A 302 9.87 15.29 5.51
CA GLN A 302 9.29 15.55 6.83
C GLN A 302 7.89 14.94 6.99
N GLU A 303 7.02 15.05 5.98
CA GLU A 303 5.70 14.38 5.96
C GLU A 303 5.85 12.85 6.04
N VAL A 304 6.81 12.25 5.32
CA VAL A 304 7.12 10.82 5.41
C VAL A 304 7.65 10.43 6.79
N ASP A 305 8.51 11.23 7.40
CA ASP A 305 9.06 10.96 8.73
C ASP A 305 8.00 11.11 9.82
N ASP A 306 7.10 12.10 9.73
CA ASP A 306 5.92 12.22 10.60
C ASP A 306 4.94 11.04 10.43
N ILE A 307 4.70 10.59 9.19
CA ILE A 307 3.93 9.37 8.89
C ILE A 307 4.61 8.13 9.51
N ASN A 308 5.95 8.04 9.46
CA ASN A 308 6.69 6.95 10.08
C ASN A 308 6.60 7.00 11.63
N THR A 309 6.66 8.17 12.26
CA THR A 309 6.48 8.24 13.73
C THR A 309 5.04 7.99 14.17
N THR A 310 4.04 8.29 13.34
CA THR A 310 2.63 7.97 13.64
C THR A 310 2.34 6.49 13.41
N LEU A 311 2.85 5.87 12.35
CA LEU A 311 2.86 4.40 12.18
C LEU A 311 3.48 3.69 13.39
N SER A 312 4.67 4.11 13.83
CA SER A 312 5.33 3.49 14.98
C SER A 312 4.52 3.61 16.29
N LYS A 313 3.76 4.71 16.48
CA LYS A 313 2.81 4.86 17.60
C LYS A 313 1.61 3.92 17.46
N TYR A 314 1.08 3.73 16.25
CA TYR A 314 0.00 2.78 16.00
C TYR A 314 0.46 1.32 16.17
N ASP A 315 1.66 0.95 15.71
CA ASP A 315 2.25 -0.37 15.94
C ASP A 315 2.39 -0.67 17.45
N GLN A 316 2.86 0.30 18.23
CA GLN A 316 2.90 0.19 19.70
C GLN A 316 1.50 0.00 20.31
N GLN A 317 0.49 0.75 19.84
CA GLN A 317 -0.90 0.57 20.30
C GLN A 317 -1.46 -0.81 19.91
N VAL A 318 -1.18 -1.30 18.71
CA VAL A 318 -1.58 -2.65 18.25
C VAL A 318 -0.93 -3.72 19.13
N MET A 319 0.36 -3.57 19.48
CA MET A 319 1.03 -4.49 20.41
C MET A 319 0.38 -4.47 21.80
N THR A 320 0.14 -3.30 22.41
CA THR A 320 -0.53 -3.25 23.72
C THR A 320 -1.95 -3.84 23.68
N LYS A 321 -2.67 -3.69 22.56
CA LYS A 321 -3.98 -4.32 22.38
C LYS A 321 -3.90 -5.83 22.15
N TYR A 322 -2.84 -6.33 21.53
CA TYR A 322 -2.56 -7.77 21.48
C TYR A 322 -2.29 -8.36 22.88
N ASP A 323 -1.53 -7.64 23.72
CA ASP A 323 -1.25 -8.07 25.09
C ASP A 323 -2.50 -8.02 25.98
N GLU A 324 -3.33 -6.97 25.88
CA GLU A 324 -4.66 -6.92 26.51
C GLU A 324 -5.54 -8.10 26.07
N ILE A 325 -5.63 -8.39 24.77
CA ILE A 325 -6.39 -9.53 24.22
C ILE A 325 -5.87 -10.86 24.76
N ASN A 326 -4.55 -11.01 24.93
CA ASN A 326 -3.95 -12.24 25.47
C ASN A 326 -4.22 -12.38 26.98
N SER A 327 -4.19 -11.28 27.74
CA SER A 327 -4.63 -11.24 29.15
C SER A 327 -6.09 -11.66 29.28
N ILE A 328 -7.00 -11.04 28.52
CA ILE A 328 -8.43 -11.35 28.53
C ILE A 328 -8.69 -12.81 28.13
N LYS A 329 -7.96 -13.37 27.15
CA LYS A 329 -8.06 -14.80 26.80
C LYS A 329 -7.67 -15.71 27.97
N SER A 330 -6.62 -15.39 28.72
CA SER A 330 -6.22 -16.16 29.90
C SER A 330 -7.26 -16.10 31.03
N GLU A 331 -7.85 -14.93 31.26
CA GLU A 331 -8.93 -14.76 32.24
C GLU A 331 -10.20 -15.50 31.81
N LEU A 332 -10.55 -15.46 30.52
CA LEU A 332 -11.65 -16.25 29.96
C LEU A 332 -11.41 -17.76 30.08
N SER A 333 -10.17 -18.25 29.90
CA SER A 333 -9.84 -19.67 30.14
C SER A 333 -10.12 -20.04 31.60
N ARG A 334 -9.63 -19.21 32.55
CA ARG A 334 -9.82 -19.44 33.98
C ARG A 334 -11.30 -19.39 34.38
N ILE A 335 -12.08 -18.45 33.83
CA ILE A 335 -13.53 -18.34 34.07
C ILE A 335 -14.28 -19.55 33.49
N ASN A 336 -13.88 -20.04 32.31
CA ASN A 336 -14.46 -21.25 31.73
C ASN A 336 -14.15 -22.52 32.56
N GLU A 337 -12.95 -22.60 33.15
CA GLU A 337 -12.58 -23.67 34.09
C GLU A 337 -13.40 -23.58 35.40
N GLU A 338 -13.49 -22.39 36.02
CA GLU A 338 -14.35 -22.12 37.19
C GLU A 338 -15.83 -22.45 36.91
N MET A 339 -16.33 -22.12 35.71
CA MET A 339 -17.70 -22.45 35.28
C MET A 339 -17.90 -23.95 35.06
N SER A 340 -16.96 -24.66 34.42
CA SER A 340 -17.07 -26.10 34.21
C SER A 340 -17.04 -26.88 35.53
N GLU A 341 -16.28 -26.43 36.52
CA GLU A 341 -16.31 -27.01 37.87
C GLU A 341 -17.65 -26.71 38.59
N SER A 342 -18.20 -25.51 38.43
CA SER A 342 -19.54 -25.17 38.91
C SER A 342 -20.64 -26.03 38.28
N GLU A 343 -20.57 -26.30 36.97
CA GLU A 343 -21.52 -27.19 36.26
C GLU A 343 -21.42 -28.66 36.73
N ARG A 344 -20.21 -29.14 37.03
CA ARG A 344 -20.01 -30.46 37.67
C ARG A 344 -20.63 -30.53 39.06
N LEU A 345 -20.51 -29.48 39.86
CA LEU A 345 -21.16 -29.40 41.18
C LEU A 345 -22.70 -29.32 41.05
N ILE A 346 -23.22 -28.54 40.11
CA ILE A 346 -24.68 -28.43 39.86
C ILE A 346 -25.26 -29.77 39.40
N SER A 347 -24.58 -30.48 38.49
CA SER A 347 -25.03 -31.80 38.03
C SER A 347 -24.98 -32.85 39.15
N ALA A 348 -23.94 -32.87 39.99
CA ALA A 348 -23.87 -33.72 41.17
C ALA A 348 -25.01 -33.45 42.18
N PHE A 349 -25.27 -32.17 42.52
CA PHE A 349 -26.40 -31.81 43.38
C PHE A 349 -27.75 -32.17 42.74
N THR A 350 -27.87 -32.13 41.41
CA THR A 350 -29.09 -32.53 40.71
C THR A 350 -29.31 -34.05 40.80
N THR A 351 -28.25 -34.85 40.70
CA THR A 351 -28.34 -36.30 40.94
C THR A 351 -28.68 -36.63 42.39
N ASP A 352 -28.08 -35.96 43.38
CA ASP A 352 -28.40 -36.16 44.80
C ASP A 352 -29.85 -35.79 45.14
N LEU A 353 -30.38 -34.72 44.53
CA LEU A 353 -31.76 -34.28 44.70
C LEU A 353 -32.74 -35.30 44.09
N ASN A 354 -32.43 -35.87 42.92
CA ASN A 354 -33.24 -36.94 42.32
C ASN A 354 -33.19 -38.23 43.15
N MET A 355 -32.01 -38.67 43.60
CA MET A 355 -31.86 -39.80 44.53
C MET A 355 -32.61 -39.58 45.85
N SER A 356 -32.79 -38.33 46.28
CA SER A 356 -33.56 -37.97 47.47
C SER A 356 -35.07 -38.02 47.23
N ARG A 357 -35.54 -37.59 46.04
CA ARG A 357 -36.94 -37.74 45.61
C ARG A 357 -37.35 -39.21 45.46
N GLU A 358 -36.48 -40.06 44.92
CA GLU A 358 -36.75 -41.49 44.81
C GLU A 358 -36.92 -42.14 46.19
N LYS A 359 -36.08 -41.77 47.16
CA LYS A 359 -36.24 -42.20 48.57
C LYS A 359 -37.55 -41.68 49.18
N GLU A 360 -37.96 -40.45 48.89
CA GLU A 360 -39.24 -39.90 49.34
C GLU A 360 -40.44 -40.68 48.75
N VAL A 361 -40.39 -41.05 47.47
CA VAL A 361 -41.42 -41.87 46.82
C VAL A 361 -41.50 -43.27 47.45
N VAL A 362 -40.36 -43.91 47.74
CA VAL A 362 -40.34 -45.20 48.46
C VAL A 362 -40.96 -45.07 49.85
N LEU A 363 -40.57 -44.06 50.64
CA LEU A 363 -41.11 -43.82 51.98
C LEU A 363 -42.62 -43.50 51.98
N LEU A 364 -43.13 -42.86 50.93
CA LEU A 364 -44.57 -42.64 50.73
C LEU A 364 -45.31 -43.96 50.42
N GLY A 365 -44.68 -44.87 49.67
CA GLY A 365 -45.17 -46.24 49.45
C GLY A 365 -45.20 -47.06 50.75
N ASP A 366 -44.13 -47.04 51.52
CA ASP A 366 -44.05 -47.71 52.83
C ASP A 366 -45.09 -47.18 53.81
N ARG A 367 -45.33 -45.86 53.85
CA ARG A 367 -46.40 -45.27 54.64
C ARG A 367 -47.79 -45.77 54.20
N ALA A 368 -48.05 -45.84 52.89
CA ALA A 368 -49.31 -46.37 52.38
C ALA A 368 -49.51 -47.86 52.76
N ASN A 369 -48.43 -48.66 52.72
CA ASN A 369 -48.44 -50.05 53.19
C ASN A 369 -48.72 -50.13 54.70
N MET A 370 -48.13 -49.25 55.52
CA MET A 370 -48.43 -49.17 56.96
C MET A 370 -49.89 -48.73 57.22
N ASP A 371 -50.43 -47.78 56.48
CA ASP A 371 -51.84 -47.37 56.57
C ASP A 371 -52.81 -48.50 56.18
N ILE A 372 -52.42 -49.38 55.26
CA ILE A 372 -53.17 -50.59 54.89
C ILE A 372 -53.08 -51.63 56.02
N ASN A 373 -51.90 -51.90 56.56
CA ASN A 373 -51.70 -52.83 57.67
C ASN A 373 -52.43 -52.36 58.94
N LEU A 374 -52.46 -51.06 59.22
CA LEU A 374 -53.25 -50.47 60.31
C LEU A 374 -54.77 -50.62 60.09
N LYS A 375 -55.26 -50.63 58.84
CA LYS A 375 -56.67 -50.92 58.55
C LYS A 375 -57.00 -52.39 58.83
N TYR A 376 -56.15 -53.33 58.42
CA TYR A 376 -56.32 -54.76 58.74
C TYR A 376 -56.32 -54.99 60.26
N LEU A 377 -55.30 -54.51 60.99
CA LEU A 377 -55.24 -54.63 62.45
C LEU A 377 -56.45 -53.99 63.18
N ASN A 378 -57.05 -52.94 62.61
CA ASN A 378 -58.29 -52.36 63.16
C ASN A 378 -59.55 -53.16 62.82
N ILE A 379 -59.55 -53.96 61.75
CA ILE A 379 -60.61 -54.93 61.44
C ILE A 379 -60.47 -56.14 62.38
N ASP A 380 -59.28 -56.70 62.53
CA ASP A 380 -58.99 -57.83 63.43
C ASP A 380 -59.34 -57.47 64.89
N LYS A 381 -58.97 -56.26 65.33
CA LYS A 381 -59.38 -55.75 66.64
C LYS A 381 -60.90 -55.68 66.81
N ARG A 382 -61.67 -55.39 65.75
CA ARG A 382 -63.14 -55.36 65.81
C ARG A 382 -63.72 -56.77 65.89
N THR A 383 -63.24 -57.72 65.09
CA THR A 383 -63.70 -59.12 65.13
C THR A 383 -63.39 -59.77 66.47
N GLU A 384 -62.21 -59.54 67.06
CA GLU A 384 -61.88 -59.99 68.42
C GLU A 384 -62.80 -59.37 69.49
N ASN A 385 -63.10 -58.07 69.40
CA ASN A 385 -64.07 -57.45 70.30
C ASN A 385 -65.49 -58.03 70.11
N GLU A 386 -65.91 -58.38 68.89
CA GLU A 386 -67.17 -59.08 68.65
C GLU A 386 -67.18 -60.50 69.25
N LEU A 387 -66.09 -61.26 69.10
CA LEU A 387 -65.94 -62.60 69.68
C LEU A 387 -65.98 -62.53 71.21
N GLN A 388 -65.25 -61.60 71.83
CA GLN A 388 -65.30 -61.37 73.27
C GLN A 388 -66.72 -61.00 73.75
N ASN A 389 -67.46 -60.18 72.99
CA ASN A 389 -68.86 -59.86 73.29
C ASN A 389 -69.83 -61.04 73.09
N ARG A 390 -69.54 -61.98 72.19
CA ARG A 390 -70.29 -63.25 72.08
C ARG A 390 -70.03 -64.13 73.31
N HIS A 391 -68.76 -64.36 73.65
CA HIS A 391 -68.37 -65.13 74.84
C HIS A 391 -68.92 -64.55 76.16
N LEU A 392 -69.05 -63.23 76.29
CA LEU A 392 -69.73 -62.62 77.45
C LEU A 392 -71.23 -62.97 77.50
N LYS A 393 -71.94 -62.92 76.36
CA LYS A 393 -73.37 -63.32 76.28
C LYS A 393 -73.58 -64.80 76.57
N ASP A 394 -72.68 -65.67 76.10
CA ASP A 394 -72.71 -67.10 76.37
C ASP A 394 -72.41 -67.39 77.85
N LYS A 395 -71.41 -66.71 78.45
CA LYS A 395 -71.15 -66.77 79.90
C LYS A 395 -72.39 -66.37 80.72
N GLU A 396 -73.08 -65.30 80.34
CA GLU A 396 -74.35 -64.94 81.01
C GLU A 396 -75.45 -65.98 80.79
N ARG A 397 -75.52 -66.60 79.60
CA ARG A 397 -76.51 -67.66 79.30
C ARG A 397 -76.29 -68.85 80.23
N GLU A 398 -75.06 -69.30 80.41
CA GLU A 398 -74.75 -70.39 81.34
C GLU A 398 -74.93 -70.00 82.81
N LEU A 399 -74.64 -68.75 83.20
CA LEU A 399 -74.93 -68.26 84.55
C LEU A 399 -76.45 -68.20 84.82
N ARG A 400 -77.27 -67.92 83.79
CA ARG A 400 -78.74 -68.03 83.85
C ARG A 400 -79.22 -69.49 83.88
N ASN A 401 -78.52 -70.43 83.23
CA ASN A 401 -78.83 -71.86 83.31
C ASN A 401 -78.51 -72.43 84.69
N LEU A 402 -77.31 -72.14 85.22
CA LEU A 402 -76.87 -72.56 86.55
C LEU A 402 -77.89 -72.14 87.63
N LYS A 403 -78.34 -70.88 87.62
CA LYS A 403 -79.35 -70.38 88.57
C LYS A 403 -80.70 -71.11 88.47
N LYS A 404 -81.10 -71.62 87.30
CA LYS A 404 -82.30 -72.47 87.17
C LYS A 404 -82.08 -73.83 87.84
N SER A 405 -80.92 -74.44 87.62
CA SER A 405 -80.54 -75.72 88.23
C SER A 405 -80.36 -75.61 89.76
N GLU A 406 -79.83 -74.49 90.27
CA GLU A 406 -79.76 -74.19 91.71
C GLU A 406 -81.17 -74.13 92.34
N VAL A 407 -82.13 -73.46 91.68
CA VAL A 407 -83.53 -73.39 92.13
C VAL A 407 -84.21 -74.76 92.08
N GLN A 408 -83.97 -75.55 91.03
CA GLN A 408 -84.47 -76.93 90.93
C GLN A 408 -83.88 -77.82 92.04
N HIS A 409 -82.57 -77.74 92.30
CA HIS A 409 -81.91 -78.48 93.37
C HIS A 409 -82.49 -78.13 94.74
N LYS A 410 -82.73 -76.83 95.00
CA LYS A 410 -83.39 -76.38 96.24
C LYS A 410 -84.80 -76.94 96.39
N PHE A 411 -85.60 -76.95 95.32
CA PHE A 411 -86.94 -77.56 95.32
C PHE A 411 -86.90 -79.06 95.67
N CYS A 412 -85.93 -79.81 95.14
CA CYS A 412 -85.72 -81.21 95.50
C CYS A 412 -85.32 -81.40 96.98
N LEU A 413 -84.51 -80.51 97.56
CA LEU A 413 -84.17 -80.53 98.99
C LEU A 413 -85.39 -80.26 99.88
N ASP A 414 -86.24 -79.31 99.50
CA ASP A 414 -87.47 -79.00 100.24
C ASP A 414 -88.51 -80.15 100.13
N GLN A 415 -88.59 -80.85 98.99
CA GLN A 415 -89.37 -82.09 98.86
C GLN A 415 -88.84 -83.21 99.77
N LEU A 416 -87.52 -83.42 99.82
CA LEU A 416 -86.88 -84.42 100.68
C LEU A 416 -87.15 -84.13 102.18
N LYS A 417 -87.15 -82.85 102.56
CA LYS A 417 -87.53 -82.39 103.90
C LYS A 417 -89.00 -82.68 104.24
N SER A 418 -89.92 -82.51 103.28
CA SER A 418 -91.33 -82.89 103.43
C SER A 418 -91.52 -84.39 103.67
N LEU A 419 -90.78 -85.23 102.91
CA LEU A 419 -90.82 -86.70 103.06
C LEU A 419 -90.32 -87.17 104.43
N LYS A 420 -89.27 -86.56 104.99
CA LYS A 420 -88.82 -86.84 106.36
C LYS A 420 -89.91 -86.55 107.40
N ASN A 421 -90.53 -85.37 107.30
CA ASN A 421 -91.64 -84.98 108.17
C ASN A 421 -92.92 -85.85 108.00
N ALA A 422 -92.98 -86.74 107.00
CA ALA A 422 -94.02 -87.76 106.88
C ALA A 422 -93.60 -89.09 107.53
N PHE A 423 -92.33 -89.49 107.38
CA PHE A 423 -91.76 -90.68 108.02
C PHE A 423 -91.81 -90.62 109.56
N ASP A 424 -91.43 -89.47 110.15
CA ASP A 424 -91.37 -89.32 111.60
C ASP A 424 -92.74 -89.52 112.28
N ARG A 425 -93.82 -89.02 111.65
CA ARG A 425 -95.20 -89.19 112.12
C ARG A 425 -95.73 -90.62 112.04
N VAL A 426 -95.11 -91.50 111.24
CA VAL A 426 -95.44 -92.94 111.20
C VAL A 426 -94.70 -93.69 112.31
N ASN A 427 -93.48 -93.27 112.68
CA ASN A 427 -92.73 -93.85 113.80
C ASN A 427 -93.39 -93.57 115.16
N GLU A 428 -93.98 -92.39 115.35
CA GLU A 428 -94.72 -92.05 116.58
C GLU A 428 -95.93 -92.98 116.82
N THR A 429 -96.63 -93.39 115.76
CA THR A 429 -97.82 -94.26 115.88
C THR A 429 -97.53 -95.73 116.18
N ASN A 430 -96.28 -96.19 116.06
CA ASN A 430 -95.94 -97.62 116.03
C ASN A 430 -95.14 -98.12 117.25
N ASN A 431 -94.97 -97.27 118.27
CA ASN A 431 -94.11 -97.58 119.43
C ASN A 431 -94.89 -97.59 120.77
N LEU A 432 -94.93 -98.78 121.38
CA LEU A 432 -95.17 -99.05 122.81
C LEU A 432 -96.61 -99.00 123.36
N VAL A 433 -97.36 -100.08 123.08
CA VAL A 433 -98.06 -100.81 124.16
C VAL A 433 -97.25 -102.05 124.52
N SER A 434 -96.59 -102.07 125.69
CA SER A 434 -96.39 -103.28 126.51
C SER A 434 -95.90 -102.93 127.93
N GLN A 435 -96.13 -103.84 128.88
CA GLN A 435 -95.88 -103.74 130.33
C GLN A 435 -94.94 -104.91 130.77
N PRO A 436 -94.73 -105.32 132.05
CA PRO A 436 -95.31 -104.89 133.34
C PRO A 436 -94.35 -104.88 134.57
N ASN A 437 -94.95 -104.98 135.78
CA ASN A 437 -94.40 -105.06 137.14
C ASN A 437 -93.97 -103.73 137.79
N GLN A 438 -94.17 -103.53 139.11
CA GLN A 438 -94.54 -104.50 140.16
C GLN A 438 -95.57 -103.93 141.17
N LEU A 439 -96.51 -104.78 141.61
CA LEU A 439 -97.60 -104.42 142.54
C LEU A 439 -97.26 -104.80 144.00
N LEU A 440 -96.81 -103.87 144.84
CA LEU A 440 -97.02 -103.88 146.32
C LEU A 440 -96.39 -102.67 147.05
N LEU A 441 -97.17 -101.58 147.27
CA LEU A 441 -97.05 -100.77 148.51
C LEU A 441 -98.32 -99.93 148.83
N ARG A 442 -99.50 -100.54 148.70
CA ARG A 442 -100.80 -99.87 148.94
C ARG A 442 -101.09 -99.71 150.44
N ARG A 443 -100.46 -98.75 151.14
CA ARG A 443 -100.81 -98.46 152.56
C ARG A 443 -100.47 -97.06 153.13
N ARG A 444 -100.98 -95.95 152.57
CA ARG A 444 -101.15 -94.72 153.41
C ARG A 444 -102.21 -93.65 153.09
N PHE A 445 -103.07 -93.73 152.06
CA PHE A 445 -104.14 -92.72 151.90
C PHE A 445 -105.54 -93.19 151.46
N ASP A 446 -105.79 -94.50 151.29
CA ASP A 446 -107.15 -95.01 151.04
C ASP A 446 -108.06 -94.96 152.31
N VAL A 447 -107.58 -94.47 153.47
CA VAL A 447 -108.31 -94.49 154.76
C VAL A 447 -108.83 -93.11 155.17
N LYS A 448 -109.33 -92.36 154.18
CA LYS A 448 -110.23 -91.21 154.32
C LYS A 448 -110.99 -91.01 153.01
N HIS A 449 -111.43 -92.11 152.36
CA HIS A 449 -112.70 -92.82 152.64
C HIS A 449 -113.89 -91.85 152.58
N GLU A 450 -114.90 -92.06 151.73
CA GLU A 450 -116.01 -93.01 151.97
C GLU A 450 -116.84 -92.73 153.25
N VAL A 451 -116.59 -91.61 153.94
CA VAL A 451 -117.44 -91.13 155.03
C VAL A 451 -118.60 -90.26 154.52
N ASP A 452 -118.35 -89.41 153.52
CA ASP A 452 -119.29 -88.32 153.17
C ASP A 452 -120.11 -88.53 151.88
N THR A 453 -119.82 -89.53 151.05
CA THR A 453 -120.73 -89.95 149.95
C THR A 453 -121.82 -90.93 150.39
N LEU A 454 -121.75 -91.45 151.62
CA LEU A 454 -122.81 -92.27 152.23
C LEU A 454 -123.41 -91.66 153.52
N LYS A 455 -122.95 -90.47 153.95
CA LYS A 455 -123.61 -89.70 155.02
C LYS A 455 -124.67 -88.73 154.50
N ARG A 456 -125.81 -89.32 154.13
CA ARG A 456 -127.15 -88.71 154.03
C ARG A 456 -127.51 -88.02 152.71
N ALA A 457 -127.60 -88.82 151.65
CA ALA A 457 -128.95 -89.03 151.13
C ALA A 457 -129.72 -89.97 152.09
N LEU A 458 -131.02 -89.74 152.29
CA LEU A 458 -131.95 -90.64 153.00
C LEU A 458 -131.79 -90.78 154.54
N SER A 459 -131.95 -89.68 155.29
CA SER A 459 -132.69 -89.65 156.58
C SER A 459 -132.85 -88.21 157.05
N GLN A 460 -134.04 -87.65 157.31
CA GLN A 460 -135.43 -88.13 157.15
C GLN A 460 -136.27 -86.91 156.68
N GLN A 461 -137.05 -87.00 155.60
CA GLN A 461 -138.43 -87.50 155.54
C GLN A 461 -139.49 -86.52 156.10
N ASN A 462 -140.11 -85.81 155.17
CA ASN A 462 -141.52 -85.37 155.13
C ASN A 462 -142.25 -84.99 156.44
N SER A 463 -142.54 -83.69 156.57
CA SER A 463 -143.94 -83.21 156.67
C SER A 463 -144.06 -81.92 155.85
N LEU A 464 -144.55 -82.02 154.61
CA LEU A 464 -145.97 -81.97 154.24
C LEU A 464 -146.54 -80.55 154.23
N THR A 465 -146.82 -80.07 153.02
CA THR A 465 -147.88 -79.10 152.76
C THR A 465 -149.17 -79.55 153.43
N ASN A 466 -149.76 -78.71 154.29
CA ASN A 466 -151.22 -78.65 154.52
C ASN A 466 -151.66 -77.40 155.33
N ILE A 467 -151.10 -76.24 154.98
CA ILE A 467 -151.77 -74.92 154.85
C ILE A 467 -152.51 -74.28 156.06
N GLU A 468 -152.92 -75.00 157.10
CA GLU A 468 -153.80 -74.52 158.19
C GLU A 468 -153.41 -75.07 159.59
N SER A 469 -154.03 -74.54 160.66
CA SER A 469 -154.24 -75.15 162.00
C SER A 469 -153.41 -74.77 163.26
N LEU A 470 -152.59 -73.73 163.23
CA LEU A 470 -152.48 -72.65 164.26
C LEU A 470 -152.41 -72.87 165.81
N LYS A 471 -152.85 -73.97 166.45
CA LYS A 471 -153.86 -73.80 167.54
C LYS A 471 -153.87 -74.78 168.75
N VAL A 472 -152.74 -75.26 169.31
CA VAL A 472 -152.75 -76.26 170.42
C VAL A 472 -151.71 -76.00 171.54
N ASP A 473 -151.89 -74.94 172.33
CA ASP A 473 -151.00 -74.61 173.48
C ASP A 473 -151.35 -75.31 174.81
N ASN A 474 -152.62 -75.69 175.02
CA ASN A 474 -153.24 -75.68 176.36
C ASN A 474 -153.15 -76.98 177.21
N PHE A 475 -152.05 -77.74 177.16
CA PHE A 475 -151.90 -78.95 178.01
C PHE A 475 -150.62 -78.96 178.89
N ILE A 476 -150.08 -77.79 179.18
CA ILE A 476 -149.15 -77.53 180.28
C ILE A 476 -149.97 -77.29 181.56
N ASN A 477 -149.52 -77.78 182.73
CA ASN A 477 -149.47 -77.05 184.04
C ASN A 477 -149.46 -77.96 185.29
N GLU A 478 -150.14 -79.12 185.31
CA GLU A 478 -150.72 -79.60 186.58
C GLU A 478 -149.80 -80.40 187.54
N GLU A 479 -148.57 -80.75 187.15
CA GLU A 479 -147.70 -81.66 187.93
C GLU A 479 -146.71 -80.96 188.91
N GLU A 480 -146.77 -79.62 189.05
CA GLU A 480 -145.78 -78.81 189.79
C GLU A 480 -145.68 -79.09 191.31
N SER A 481 -146.66 -79.76 191.91
CA SER A 481 -146.81 -79.86 193.37
C SER A 481 -145.70 -80.64 194.11
N LEU A 482 -145.00 -81.56 193.42
CA LEU A 482 -143.99 -82.45 194.04
C LEU A 482 -142.64 -81.77 194.37
N LEU A 483 -142.48 -80.47 194.10
CA LEU A 483 -141.18 -79.79 194.13
C LEU A 483 -140.65 -79.35 195.51
N MET A 484 -141.48 -79.32 196.56
CA MET A 484 -141.16 -78.60 197.80
C MET A 484 -140.23 -79.36 198.77
N GLU A 485 -140.51 -80.64 199.05
CA GLU A 485 -139.85 -81.41 200.14
C GLU A 485 -138.36 -81.71 199.88
N GLN A 486 -137.88 -81.55 198.65
CA GLN A 486 -136.47 -81.75 198.28
C GLN A 486 -135.57 -80.52 198.53
N SER A 487 -136.12 -79.42 199.06
CA SER A 487 -135.42 -78.12 199.09
C SER A 487 -134.39 -77.97 200.22
N ASP A 488 -134.74 -78.33 201.47
CA ASP A 488 -133.92 -78.04 202.66
C ASP A 488 -132.55 -78.75 202.66
N LEU A 489 -132.48 -80.01 202.21
CA LEU A 489 -131.23 -80.78 202.15
C LEU A 489 -130.18 -80.20 201.18
N ARG A 490 -130.54 -79.21 200.34
CA ARG A 490 -129.58 -78.55 199.43
C ARG A 490 -128.70 -77.50 200.11
N ILE A 491 -129.07 -77.00 201.28
CA ILE A 491 -128.46 -75.79 201.87
C ILE A 491 -127.06 -76.08 202.44
N GLU A 492 -126.88 -77.17 203.19
CA GLU A 492 -125.61 -77.48 203.88
C GLU A 492 -124.42 -77.74 202.92
N VAL A 493 -124.70 -78.22 201.70
CA VAL A 493 -123.69 -78.47 200.65
C VAL A 493 -123.13 -77.16 200.04
N ILE A 494 -123.88 -76.05 200.13
CA ILE A 494 -123.52 -74.77 199.51
C ILE A 494 -122.43 -74.03 200.29
N GLU A 495 -122.32 -74.24 201.60
CA GLU A 495 -121.32 -73.53 202.41
C GLU A 495 -119.90 -74.11 202.24
N LEU A 496 -119.77 -75.44 202.24
CA LEU A 496 -118.48 -76.13 202.03
C LEU A 496 -117.88 -75.83 200.65
N SER A 497 -118.71 -75.70 199.62
CA SER A 497 -118.26 -75.41 198.25
C SER A 497 -117.78 -73.95 198.06
N ARG A 498 -118.19 -73.02 198.92
CA ARG A 498 -117.83 -71.59 198.84
C ARG A 498 -116.37 -71.30 199.20
N LEU A 499 -115.77 -72.10 200.09
CA LEU A 499 -114.38 -71.94 200.54
C LEU A 499 -113.34 -72.38 199.49
N ALA A 500 -113.67 -73.36 198.63
CA ALA A 500 -112.74 -73.88 197.62
C ALA A 500 -112.41 -72.86 196.52
N ILE A 501 -113.41 -72.07 196.09
CA ILE A 501 -113.33 -71.18 194.92
C ILE A 501 -112.31 -70.05 195.13
N ILE A 502 -112.23 -69.50 196.35
CA ILE A 502 -111.36 -68.34 196.67
C ILE A 502 -109.88 -68.69 196.44
N LYS A 503 -109.46 -69.93 196.72
CA LYS A 503 -108.05 -70.35 196.67
C LYS A 503 -107.51 -70.52 195.24
N VAL A 504 -108.39 -70.75 194.26
CA VAL A 504 -108.02 -70.94 192.84
C VAL A 504 -107.74 -69.59 192.15
N ASN A 505 -108.55 -68.57 192.42
CA ASN A 505 -108.50 -67.30 191.70
C ASN A 505 -107.18 -66.52 191.91
N TYR A 506 -106.52 -66.68 193.06
CA TYR A 506 -105.24 -66.00 193.33
C TYR A 506 -104.08 -66.53 192.47
N TRP A 507 -104.12 -67.80 192.04
CA TRP A 507 -103.04 -68.43 191.29
C TRP A 507 -103.00 -67.96 189.82
N ASN A 508 -104.15 -67.79 189.18
CA ASN A 508 -104.26 -67.44 187.77
C ASN A 508 -103.75 -66.03 187.43
N TYR A 509 -103.76 -65.09 188.38
CA TYR A 509 -103.37 -63.69 188.13
C TYR A 509 -101.88 -63.55 187.79
N CYS A 510 -101.00 -64.28 188.48
CA CYS A 510 -99.55 -64.13 188.34
C CYS A 510 -99.00 -64.62 186.99
N LEU A 511 -99.66 -65.60 186.36
CA LEU A 511 -99.14 -66.24 185.15
C LEU A 511 -99.32 -65.38 183.88
N SER A 512 -100.28 -64.44 183.88
CA SER A 512 -100.62 -63.63 182.70
C SER A 512 -99.61 -62.51 182.42
N SER A 513 -99.06 -61.89 183.46
CA SER A 513 -98.24 -60.67 183.31
C SER A 513 -96.91 -60.89 182.58
N ILE A 514 -96.29 -62.05 182.73
CA ILE A 514 -94.91 -62.31 182.25
C ILE A 514 -94.89 -62.58 180.72
N GLY A 515 -96.00 -63.07 180.14
CA GLY A 515 -96.04 -63.57 178.76
C GLY A 515 -96.14 -62.52 177.66
N ASN A 516 -96.41 -61.26 177.99
CA ASN A 516 -96.62 -60.18 177.01
C ASN A 516 -95.32 -59.43 176.66
N ASP A 517 -94.52 -59.05 177.66
CA ASP A 517 -93.36 -58.16 177.50
C ASP A 517 -92.30 -58.73 176.54
N GLU A 518 -92.08 -60.05 176.56
CA GLU A 518 -91.17 -60.75 175.65
C GLU A 518 -91.53 -60.61 174.15
N ARG A 519 -92.81 -60.41 173.82
CA ARG A 519 -93.28 -60.35 172.43
C ARG A 519 -92.99 -59.01 171.80
N GLU A 520 -93.15 -57.92 172.55
CA GLU A 520 -92.99 -56.56 172.01
C GLU A 520 -91.52 -56.24 171.70
N GLN A 521 -90.58 -56.75 172.51
CA GLN A 521 -89.14 -56.54 172.31
C GLN A 521 -88.67 -57.11 170.96
N LYS A 522 -89.08 -58.33 170.61
CA LYS A 522 -88.68 -59.03 169.38
C LYS A 522 -89.20 -58.33 168.10
N SER A 523 -90.36 -57.67 168.18
CA SER A 523 -90.92 -56.87 167.07
C SER A 523 -90.04 -55.65 166.73
N LYS A 524 -89.58 -54.92 167.76
CA LYS A 524 -88.79 -53.69 167.61
C LYS A 524 -87.43 -53.93 166.96
N ASP A 525 -86.83 -55.10 167.13
CA ASP A 525 -85.52 -55.42 166.53
C ASP A 525 -85.63 -55.94 165.08
N TYR A 526 -86.72 -56.63 164.72
CA TYR A 526 -87.02 -56.95 163.32
C TYR A 526 -87.09 -55.68 162.46
N GLN A 527 -87.89 -54.70 162.89
CA GLN A 527 -88.13 -53.46 162.14
C GLN A 527 -86.85 -52.62 161.96
N LYS A 528 -85.94 -52.60 162.95
CA LYS A 528 -84.61 -51.97 162.83
C LYS A 528 -83.73 -52.64 161.77
N SER A 529 -83.85 -53.96 161.60
CA SER A 529 -83.07 -54.74 160.63
C SER A 529 -83.59 -54.51 159.20
N GLU A 530 -84.91 -54.52 159.02
CA GLU A 530 -85.60 -54.20 157.77
C GLU A 530 -85.21 -52.80 157.25
N GLN A 531 -85.19 -51.78 158.13
CA GLN A 531 -84.75 -50.41 157.82
C GLN A 531 -83.25 -50.29 157.46
N ARG A 532 -82.42 -51.29 157.75
CA ARG A 532 -81.02 -51.35 157.28
C ARG A 532 -80.92 -52.01 155.91
N PHE A 533 -81.68 -53.08 155.69
CA PHE A 533 -81.71 -53.77 154.41
C PHE A 533 -82.19 -52.87 153.27
N THR A 534 -83.27 -52.11 153.47
CA THR A 534 -83.80 -51.17 152.46
C THR A 534 -82.75 -50.13 152.04
N LYS A 535 -82.05 -49.52 153.00
CA LYS A 535 -80.97 -48.54 152.73
C LYS A 535 -79.83 -49.14 151.91
N ILE A 536 -79.36 -50.33 152.26
CA ILE A 536 -78.30 -51.04 151.51
C ILE A 536 -78.77 -51.36 150.07
N MET A 537 -80.03 -51.74 149.89
CA MET A 537 -80.60 -51.99 148.56
C MET A 537 -80.74 -50.71 147.72
N ASP A 538 -80.99 -49.56 148.32
CA ASP A 538 -81.04 -48.27 147.61
C ASP A 538 -79.63 -47.74 147.28
N ASP A 539 -78.66 -47.91 148.19
CA ASP A 539 -77.23 -47.64 147.90
C ASP A 539 -76.72 -48.49 146.73
N LEU A 540 -77.08 -49.78 146.68
CA LEU A 540 -76.74 -50.67 145.56
C LEU A 540 -77.33 -50.18 144.22
N LYS A 541 -78.61 -49.75 144.20
CA LYS A 541 -79.23 -49.15 143.00
C LYS A 541 -78.47 -47.89 142.54
N GLN A 542 -78.04 -47.03 143.47
CA GLN A 542 -77.24 -45.85 143.14
C GLN A 542 -75.87 -46.23 142.53
N LYS A 543 -75.16 -47.22 143.10
CA LYS A 543 -73.90 -47.70 142.53
C LYS A 543 -74.09 -48.32 141.15
N GLU A 544 -75.17 -49.08 140.92
CA GLU A 544 -75.50 -49.60 139.58
C GLU A 544 -75.73 -48.50 138.53
N LEU A 545 -76.43 -47.42 138.90
CA LEU A 545 -76.65 -46.28 138.00
C LEU A 545 -75.32 -45.61 137.62
N ILE A 546 -74.44 -45.37 138.60
CA ILE A 546 -73.10 -44.81 138.37
C ILE A 546 -72.28 -45.74 137.45
N ILE A 547 -72.33 -47.06 137.66
CA ILE A 547 -71.64 -48.04 136.78
C ILE A 547 -72.21 -48.00 135.35
N LYS A 548 -73.53 -47.86 135.18
CA LYS A 548 -74.18 -47.73 133.86
C LYS A 548 -73.76 -46.44 133.16
N GLU A 549 -73.61 -45.33 133.88
CA GLU A 549 -73.08 -44.08 133.32
C GLU A 549 -71.60 -44.17 132.91
N MET A 550 -70.74 -44.74 133.75
CA MET A 550 -69.31 -44.86 133.44
C MET A 550 -69.07 -45.80 132.25
N LYS A 551 -69.88 -46.86 132.09
CA LYS A 551 -69.86 -47.71 130.89
C LYS A 551 -70.27 -46.93 129.63
N LYS A 552 -71.29 -46.07 129.69
CA LYS A 552 -71.64 -45.18 128.56
C LYS A 552 -70.50 -44.22 128.22
N LYS A 553 -69.87 -43.59 129.22
CA LYS A 553 -68.72 -42.69 129.04
C LYS A 553 -67.52 -43.41 128.41
N TYR A 554 -67.24 -44.67 128.78
CA TYR A 554 -66.19 -45.48 128.18
C TYR A 554 -66.43 -45.74 126.68
N VAL A 555 -67.65 -46.15 126.29
CA VAL A 555 -67.99 -46.41 124.88
C VAL A 555 -67.81 -45.14 124.04
N LEU A 556 -68.38 -44.02 124.49
CA LEU A 556 -68.25 -42.72 123.80
C LEU A 556 -66.79 -42.25 123.66
N LEU A 557 -65.92 -42.59 124.63
CA LEU A 557 -64.49 -42.26 124.55
C LEU A 557 -63.75 -43.17 123.55
N HIS A 558 -64.14 -44.44 123.47
CA HIS A 558 -63.58 -45.41 122.52
C HIS A 558 -63.97 -45.08 121.08
N GLU A 559 -65.25 -44.81 120.81
CA GLU A 559 -65.76 -44.37 119.50
C GLU A 559 -65.00 -43.12 119.03
N ARG A 560 -64.85 -42.12 119.91
CA ARG A 560 -64.10 -40.89 119.62
C ARG A 560 -62.61 -41.14 119.34
N LEU A 561 -61.98 -42.10 120.02
CA LEU A 561 -60.58 -42.50 119.74
C LEU A 561 -60.45 -43.17 118.37
N GLU A 562 -61.40 -44.02 118.00
CA GLU A 562 -61.44 -44.67 116.69
C GLU A 562 -61.63 -43.64 115.56
N ASP A 563 -62.48 -42.64 115.77
CA ASP A 563 -62.69 -41.55 114.80
C ASP A 563 -61.46 -40.63 114.67
N PHE A 564 -60.76 -40.32 115.77
CA PHE A 564 -59.47 -39.63 115.70
C PHE A 564 -58.42 -40.45 114.92
N ALA A 565 -58.41 -41.78 115.05
CA ALA A 565 -57.53 -42.64 114.25
C ALA A 565 -57.88 -42.59 112.76
N LYS A 566 -59.17 -42.65 112.39
CA LYS A 566 -59.65 -42.49 111.00
C LYS A 566 -59.22 -41.15 110.41
N ILE A 567 -59.41 -40.06 111.15
CA ILE A 567 -58.99 -38.70 110.75
C ILE A 567 -57.47 -38.62 110.55
N TYR A 568 -56.68 -39.21 111.46
CA TYR A 568 -55.22 -39.26 111.32
C TYR A 568 -54.76 -40.02 110.07
N TYR A 569 -55.39 -41.16 109.74
CA TYR A 569 -55.09 -41.88 108.50
C TYR A 569 -55.45 -41.08 107.24
N LEU A 570 -56.56 -40.35 107.24
CA LEU A 570 -56.91 -39.44 106.14
C LEU A 570 -55.86 -38.32 105.99
N ILE A 571 -55.49 -37.63 107.07
CA ILE A 571 -54.47 -36.57 107.05
C ILE A 571 -53.11 -37.11 106.59
N LYS A 572 -52.72 -38.32 107.02
CA LYS A 572 -51.49 -38.99 106.57
C LYS A 572 -51.53 -39.30 105.06
N ASN A 573 -52.66 -39.74 104.55
CA ASN A 573 -52.83 -40.04 103.12
C ASN A 573 -52.85 -38.75 102.27
N GLU A 574 -53.52 -37.69 102.69
CA GLU A 574 -53.47 -36.39 101.99
C GLU A 574 -52.08 -35.78 102.05
N ARG A 575 -51.37 -35.83 103.20
CA ARG A 575 -49.95 -35.44 103.28
C ARG A 575 -49.12 -36.20 102.24
N ASN A 576 -49.27 -37.51 102.14
CA ASN A 576 -48.53 -38.32 101.19
C ASN A 576 -48.85 -37.95 99.73
N LYS A 577 -50.13 -37.71 99.39
CA LYS A 577 -50.55 -37.20 98.07
C LYS A 577 -49.96 -35.82 97.76
N CYS A 578 -49.91 -34.92 98.74
CA CYS A 578 -49.29 -33.61 98.57
C CYS A 578 -47.79 -33.73 98.33
N VAL A 579 -47.08 -34.60 99.08
CA VAL A 579 -45.64 -34.85 98.88
C VAL A 579 -45.35 -35.43 97.50
N THR A 580 -46.10 -36.44 97.03
CA THR A 580 -45.91 -36.98 95.67
C THR A 580 -46.26 -35.96 94.58
N SER A 581 -47.32 -35.16 94.78
CA SER A 581 -47.67 -34.07 93.84
C SER A 581 -46.60 -32.97 93.78
N ILE A 582 -45.99 -32.60 94.92
CA ILE A 582 -44.85 -31.68 94.98
C ILE A 582 -43.64 -32.27 94.24
N GLN A 583 -43.33 -33.55 94.48
CA GLN A 583 -42.20 -34.22 93.82
C GLN A 583 -42.39 -34.32 92.29
N ILE A 584 -43.59 -34.66 91.82
CA ILE A 584 -43.95 -34.67 90.40
C ILE A 584 -43.89 -33.24 89.81
N SER A 585 -44.32 -32.22 90.56
CA SER A 585 -44.25 -30.82 90.13
C SER A 585 -42.80 -30.33 90.01
N LEU A 586 -41.93 -30.68 90.97
CA LEU A 586 -40.50 -30.39 90.94
C LEU A 586 -39.81 -31.08 89.75
N GLN A 587 -40.11 -32.36 89.49
CA GLN A 587 -39.58 -33.07 88.33
C GLN A 587 -40.01 -32.40 87.01
N LYS A 588 -41.30 -32.07 86.87
CA LYS A 588 -41.80 -31.32 85.70
C LYS A 588 -41.15 -29.95 85.57
N ASN A 589 -40.83 -29.28 86.67
CA ASN A 589 -40.12 -28.00 86.65
C ASN A 589 -38.68 -28.14 86.14
N SER A 590 -37.96 -29.22 86.51
CA SER A 590 -36.66 -29.54 85.90
C SER A 590 -36.78 -29.87 84.40
N GLU A 591 -37.74 -30.71 84.01
CA GLU A 591 -37.98 -31.05 82.59
C GLU A 591 -38.32 -29.81 81.74
N LEU A 592 -39.10 -28.88 82.29
CA LEU A 592 -39.41 -27.60 81.64
C LEU A 592 -38.18 -26.68 81.60
N SER A 593 -37.37 -26.64 82.66
CA SER A 593 -36.12 -25.87 82.69
C SER A 593 -35.09 -26.36 81.67
N GLU A 594 -35.01 -27.66 81.44
CA GLU A 594 -34.18 -28.26 80.39
C GLU A 594 -34.72 -27.96 78.99
N LYS A 595 -36.04 -28.07 78.78
CA LYS A 595 -36.69 -27.65 77.52
C LYS A 595 -36.45 -26.17 77.22
N ILE A 596 -36.49 -25.29 78.22
CA ILE A 596 -36.17 -23.86 78.06
C ILE A 596 -34.71 -23.68 77.61
N LYS A 597 -33.75 -24.43 78.16
CA LYS A 597 -32.34 -24.41 77.69
C LYS A 597 -32.19 -24.92 76.26
N ILE A 598 -32.89 -26.01 75.91
CA ILE A 598 -32.89 -26.56 74.54
C ILE A 598 -33.43 -25.53 73.55
N PHE A 599 -34.61 -24.95 73.83
CA PHE A 599 -35.18 -23.89 72.99
C PHE A 599 -34.31 -22.62 72.93
N HIS A 600 -33.58 -22.29 74.00
CA HIS A 600 -32.64 -21.16 73.97
C HIS A 600 -31.48 -21.43 72.99
N ASN A 601 -30.84 -22.59 73.09
CA ASN A 601 -29.79 -23.01 72.15
C ASN A 601 -30.32 -23.10 70.71
N GLU A 602 -31.54 -23.60 70.52
CA GLU A 602 -32.20 -23.68 69.22
C GLU A 602 -32.48 -22.29 68.63
N ILE A 603 -32.93 -21.33 69.44
CA ILE A 603 -33.05 -19.91 69.06
C ILE A 603 -31.69 -19.31 68.69
N GLU A 604 -30.61 -19.61 69.40
CA GLU A 604 -29.26 -19.16 69.02
C GLU A 604 -28.76 -19.78 67.71
N ILE A 605 -29.01 -21.07 67.48
CA ILE A 605 -28.69 -21.76 66.22
C ILE A 605 -29.50 -21.14 65.07
N LEU A 606 -30.78 -20.88 65.26
CA LEU A 606 -31.65 -20.25 64.27
C LEU A 606 -31.23 -18.78 63.99
N ARG A 607 -30.87 -18.00 65.02
CA ARG A 607 -30.29 -16.65 64.85
C ARG A 607 -28.98 -16.70 64.07
N ASN A 608 -28.06 -17.57 64.42
CA ASN A 608 -26.79 -17.73 63.71
C ASN A 608 -26.99 -18.18 62.25
N ASN A 609 -27.96 -19.06 61.99
CA ASN A 609 -28.30 -19.47 60.63
C ASN A 609 -29.04 -18.37 59.84
N SER A 610 -29.84 -17.52 60.50
CA SER A 610 -30.42 -16.31 59.91
C SER A 610 -29.31 -15.34 59.51
N ASN A 611 -28.41 -14.98 60.43
CA ASN A 611 -27.29 -14.07 60.19
C ASN A 611 -26.36 -14.60 59.08
N LYS A 612 -26.12 -15.92 59.00
CA LYS A 612 -25.38 -16.54 57.88
C LYS A 612 -26.10 -16.37 56.54
N LYS A 613 -27.42 -16.61 56.49
CA LYS A 613 -28.23 -16.41 55.28
C LYS A 613 -28.27 -14.93 54.86
N GLU A 614 -28.43 -14.02 55.82
CA GLU A 614 -28.49 -12.58 55.60
C GLU A 614 -27.15 -12.02 55.10
N ASN A 615 -26.03 -12.41 55.71
CA ASN A 615 -24.69 -12.09 55.21
C ASN A 615 -24.44 -12.67 53.80
N GLY A 616 -24.91 -13.89 53.52
CA GLY A 616 -24.86 -14.48 52.18
C GLY A 616 -25.70 -13.70 51.16
N LEU A 617 -26.87 -13.23 51.55
CA LEU A 617 -27.78 -12.42 50.73
C LEU A 617 -27.21 -11.01 50.50
N HIS A 618 -26.59 -10.40 51.51
CA HIS A 618 -25.85 -9.14 51.39
C HIS A 618 -24.67 -9.27 50.43
N LYS A 619 -23.86 -10.33 50.53
CA LYS A 619 -22.79 -10.62 49.55
C LYS A 619 -23.33 -10.80 48.13
N LYS A 620 -24.50 -11.46 47.95
CA LYS A 620 -25.16 -11.55 46.64
C LYS A 620 -25.65 -10.19 46.12
N ARG A 621 -26.23 -9.33 46.97
CA ARG A 621 -26.62 -7.95 46.59
C ARG A 621 -25.42 -7.11 46.16
N MET A 622 -24.30 -7.21 46.88
CA MET A 622 -23.07 -6.49 46.53
C MET A 622 -22.46 -6.99 45.21
N LYS A 623 -22.47 -8.31 44.94
CA LYS A 623 -22.12 -8.84 43.61
C LYS A 623 -23.04 -8.25 42.53
N ILE A 624 -24.35 -8.39 42.66
CA ILE A 624 -25.33 -7.86 41.68
C ILE A 624 -25.13 -6.36 41.43
N SER A 625 -24.83 -5.57 42.47
CA SER A 625 -24.52 -4.14 42.32
C SER A 625 -23.22 -3.88 41.54
N SER A 626 -22.20 -4.71 41.73
CA SER A 626 -20.96 -4.68 40.94
C SER A 626 -21.21 -5.12 39.49
N ASP A 627 -22.00 -6.17 39.29
CA ASP A 627 -22.33 -6.73 37.98
C ASP A 627 -23.17 -5.74 37.14
N ILE A 628 -24.01 -4.93 37.78
CA ILE A 628 -24.71 -3.78 37.17
C ILE A 628 -23.70 -2.72 36.74
N LEU A 629 -22.81 -2.25 37.63
CA LEU A 629 -21.82 -1.24 37.30
C LEU A 629 -20.86 -1.68 36.17
N ILE A 630 -20.46 -2.95 36.14
CA ILE A 630 -19.64 -3.52 35.06
C ILE A 630 -20.43 -3.51 33.74
N ARG A 631 -21.70 -3.95 33.74
CA ARG A 631 -22.55 -3.92 32.55
C ARG A 631 -22.75 -2.50 32.01
N ASP A 632 -23.05 -1.55 32.90
CA ASP A 632 -23.34 -0.16 32.52
C ASP A 632 -22.08 0.53 31.96
N ASN A 633 -20.88 0.22 32.50
CA ASN A 633 -19.60 0.62 31.92
C ASN A 633 -19.36 0.00 30.54
N VAL A 634 -19.54 -1.31 30.39
CA VAL A 634 -19.40 -2.02 29.10
C VAL A 634 -20.40 -1.48 28.06
N GLN A 635 -21.62 -1.12 28.47
CA GLN A 635 -22.63 -0.53 27.59
C GLN A 635 -22.27 0.91 27.19
N MET A 636 -21.71 1.71 28.11
CA MET A 636 -21.14 3.02 27.79
C MET A 636 -19.98 2.90 26.79
N ASP A 637 -19.07 1.95 26.98
CA ASP A 637 -17.91 1.77 26.09
C ASP A 637 -18.31 1.18 24.74
N LEU A 638 -19.34 0.33 24.67
CA LEU A 638 -20.00 -0.07 23.43
C LEU A 638 -20.54 1.17 22.67
N SER A 639 -21.25 2.08 23.35
CA SER A 639 -21.76 3.31 22.72
C SER A 639 -20.65 4.25 22.26
N LYS A 640 -19.51 4.34 22.98
CA LYS A 640 -18.32 5.08 22.51
C LYS A 640 -17.74 4.45 21.24
N ASN A 641 -17.59 3.12 21.23
CA ASN A 641 -17.01 2.39 20.10
C ASN A 641 -17.89 2.50 18.84
N LEU A 642 -19.22 2.40 18.96
CA LEU A 642 -20.15 2.66 17.86
C LEU A 642 -19.99 4.09 17.31
N SER A 643 -19.90 5.11 18.18
CA SER A 643 -19.65 6.49 17.77
C SER A 643 -18.25 6.75 17.19
N LEU A 644 -17.30 5.81 17.32
CA LEU A 644 -16.02 5.84 16.63
C LEU A 644 -16.12 5.09 15.28
N GLU A 645 -16.85 3.98 15.23
CA GLU A 645 -17.12 3.23 14.00
C GLU A 645 -17.88 4.09 12.97
N ASP A 646 -18.93 4.82 13.39
CA ASP A 646 -19.67 5.77 12.54
C ASP A 646 -18.74 6.82 11.91
N LYS A 647 -17.81 7.39 12.70
CA LYS A 647 -16.84 8.38 12.22
C LYS A 647 -15.84 7.78 11.25
N LEU A 648 -15.35 6.57 11.52
CA LEU A 648 -14.45 5.85 10.61
C LEU A 648 -15.16 5.49 9.30
N ILE A 649 -16.47 5.23 9.34
CA ILE A 649 -17.30 5.03 8.13
C ILE A 649 -17.41 6.35 7.35
N GLU A 650 -17.71 7.49 8.00
CA GLU A 650 -17.73 8.81 7.36
C GLU A 650 -16.38 9.16 6.74
N GLU A 651 -15.27 9.01 7.47
CA GLU A 651 -13.91 9.25 6.95
C GLU A 651 -13.59 8.34 5.75
N ARG A 652 -13.96 7.05 5.82
CA ARG A 652 -13.74 6.10 4.72
C ARG A 652 -14.54 6.51 3.47
N GLU A 653 -15.77 6.98 3.61
CA GLU A 653 -16.56 7.47 2.48
C GLU A 653 -16.06 8.80 1.93
N GLN A 654 -15.58 9.73 2.77
CA GLN A 654 -14.87 10.93 2.32
C GLN A 654 -13.60 10.57 1.53
N GLN A 655 -12.81 9.60 2.01
CA GLN A 655 -11.65 9.08 1.28
C GLN A 655 -12.07 8.41 -0.05
N ARG A 656 -13.16 7.63 -0.06
CA ARG A 656 -13.72 7.00 -1.28
C ARG A 656 -14.10 8.04 -2.33
N LEU A 657 -14.70 9.16 -1.91
CA LEU A 657 -15.02 10.30 -2.78
C LEU A 657 -13.75 11.02 -3.27
N LYS A 658 -12.73 11.18 -2.43
CA LYS A 658 -11.42 11.76 -2.81
C LYS A 658 -10.72 10.89 -3.85
N ILE A 659 -10.70 9.56 -3.67
CA ILE A 659 -10.17 8.58 -4.63
C ILE A 659 -10.94 8.65 -5.95
N SER A 660 -12.27 8.72 -5.92
CA SER A 660 -13.10 8.86 -7.12
C SER A 660 -12.74 10.11 -7.94
N ARG A 661 -12.58 11.28 -7.29
CA ARG A 661 -12.15 12.53 -7.94
C ARG A 661 -10.72 12.42 -8.50
N LEU A 662 -9.80 11.81 -7.77
CA LEU A 662 -8.42 11.61 -8.24
C LEU A 662 -8.38 10.69 -9.46
N ASN A 663 -9.16 9.61 -9.47
CA ASN A 663 -9.28 8.72 -10.63
C ASN A 663 -9.88 9.45 -11.85
N GLN A 664 -10.87 10.34 -11.66
CA GLN A 664 -11.37 11.19 -12.74
C GLN A 664 -10.29 12.13 -13.30
N MET A 665 -9.46 12.74 -12.43
CA MET A 665 -8.33 13.57 -12.88
C MET A 665 -7.25 12.76 -13.60
N ILE A 666 -6.97 11.53 -13.13
CA ILE A 666 -6.04 10.60 -13.79
C ILE A 666 -6.55 10.28 -15.20
N ASN A 667 -7.81 9.84 -15.35
CA ASN A 667 -8.40 9.52 -16.65
C ASN A 667 -8.32 10.70 -17.63
N LEU A 668 -8.65 11.92 -17.19
CA LEU A 668 -8.53 13.13 -18.01
C LEU A 668 -7.08 13.43 -18.41
N SER A 669 -6.11 13.19 -17.52
CA SER A 669 -4.69 13.33 -17.82
C SER A 669 -4.17 12.24 -18.78
N GLU A 670 -4.72 11.03 -18.71
CA GLU A 670 -4.41 9.93 -19.63
C GLU A 670 -4.98 10.20 -21.02
N GLU A 671 -6.22 10.69 -21.15
CA GLU A 671 -6.78 11.14 -22.42
C GLU A 671 -5.95 12.27 -23.05
N TYR A 672 -5.51 13.25 -22.24
CA TYR A 672 -4.62 14.31 -22.68
C TYR A 672 -3.27 13.77 -23.15
N MET A 673 -2.65 12.85 -22.41
CA MET A 673 -1.40 12.17 -22.78
C MET A 673 -1.54 11.34 -24.07
N ILE A 674 -2.68 10.66 -24.27
CA ILE A 674 -2.97 9.89 -25.48
C ILE A 674 -3.14 10.83 -26.68
N ASN A 675 -3.82 11.97 -26.51
CA ASN A 675 -4.00 12.94 -27.58
C ASN A 675 -2.70 13.68 -27.93
N GLN A 676 -1.88 14.04 -26.93
CA GLN A 676 -0.49 14.49 -27.12
C GLN A 676 0.32 13.50 -27.97
N ARG A 677 0.31 12.20 -27.62
CA ARG A 677 1.00 11.15 -28.40
C ARG A 677 0.51 11.08 -29.85
N LYS A 678 -0.81 11.10 -30.11
CA LYS A 678 -1.36 11.12 -31.48
C LYS A 678 -0.83 12.30 -32.30
N ILE A 679 -0.71 13.48 -31.70
CA ILE A 679 -0.17 14.68 -32.36
C ILE A 679 1.33 14.51 -32.65
N TYR A 680 2.13 13.99 -31.71
CA TYR A 680 3.54 13.69 -31.95
C TYR A 680 3.75 12.60 -33.03
N ASP A 681 2.90 11.57 -33.07
CA ASP A 681 2.93 10.54 -34.12
C ASP A 681 2.59 11.12 -35.50
N GLN A 682 1.60 12.02 -35.57
CA GLN A 682 1.26 12.75 -36.80
C GLN A 682 2.40 13.67 -37.26
N ALA A 683 2.98 14.48 -36.37
CA ALA A 683 4.12 15.32 -36.68
C ALA A 683 5.35 14.50 -37.12
N THR A 684 5.57 13.34 -36.50
CA THR A 684 6.65 12.41 -36.87
C THR A 684 6.41 11.81 -38.26
N LYS A 685 5.18 11.45 -38.62
CA LYS A 685 4.82 11.02 -39.98
C LYS A 685 5.10 12.12 -41.00
N ILE A 686 4.52 13.31 -40.82
CA ILE A 686 4.73 14.46 -41.72
C ILE A 686 6.21 14.78 -41.92
N ARG A 687 7.01 14.75 -40.84
CA ARG A 687 8.47 14.93 -40.90
C ARG A 687 9.17 13.81 -41.71
N ASN A 688 8.77 12.55 -41.50
CA ASN A 688 9.33 11.41 -42.23
C ASN A 688 8.95 11.44 -43.72
N ASP A 689 7.69 11.75 -44.03
CA ASP A 689 7.18 11.88 -45.40
C ASP A 689 7.91 13.00 -46.14
N ARG A 690 8.06 14.17 -45.52
CA ARG A 690 8.88 15.27 -46.07
C ARG A 690 10.37 14.92 -46.17
N GLY A 691 10.88 14.08 -45.27
CA GLY A 691 12.23 13.51 -45.38
C GLY A 691 12.38 12.60 -46.60
N ILE A 692 11.38 11.79 -46.92
CA ILE A 692 11.34 10.94 -48.13
C ILE A 692 11.27 11.81 -49.40
N GLU A 693 10.49 12.90 -49.39
CA GLU A 693 10.47 13.88 -50.49
C GLU A 693 11.83 14.55 -50.71
N LEU A 694 12.50 14.98 -49.64
CA LEU A 694 13.83 15.57 -49.72
C LEU A 694 14.89 14.58 -50.22
N VAL A 695 14.79 13.30 -49.85
CA VAL A 695 15.67 12.24 -50.39
C VAL A 695 15.42 12.00 -51.87
N LYS A 696 14.16 12.01 -52.34
CA LYS A 696 13.84 11.95 -53.78
C LYS A 696 14.44 13.14 -54.53
N LEU A 697 14.17 14.36 -54.07
CA LEU A 697 14.66 15.59 -54.72
C LEU A 697 16.20 15.65 -54.73
N ASN A 698 16.87 15.20 -53.67
CA ASN A 698 18.33 15.07 -53.66
C ASN A 698 18.84 14.01 -54.63
N ALA A 699 18.12 12.89 -54.83
CA ALA A 699 18.45 11.90 -55.85
C ALA A 699 18.25 12.45 -57.28
N ASP A 700 17.19 13.22 -57.52
CA ASP A 700 16.97 13.93 -58.78
C ASP A 700 18.10 14.94 -59.05
N VAL A 701 18.52 15.72 -58.04
CA VAL A 701 19.68 16.63 -58.13
C VAL A 701 20.98 15.87 -58.44
N CYS A 702 21.22 14.71 -57.80
CA CYS A 702 22.37 13.86 -58.13
C CYS A 702 22.32 13.35 -59.58
N LEU A 703 21.12 12.97 -60.06
CA LEU A 703 20.90 12.55 -61.44
C LEU A 703 21.13 13.72 -62.43
N PHE A 704 20.76 14.95 -62.07
CA PHE A 704 21.06 16.14 -62.87
C PHE A 704 22.57 16.43 -62.92
N TYR A 705 23.30 16.32 -61.81
CA TYR A 705 24.77 16.43 -61.83
C TYR A 705 25.43 15.33 -62.69
N GLN A 706 24.97 14.09 -62.62
CA GLN A 706 25.47 13.01 -63.50
C GLN A 706 25.19 13.29 -64.99
N LYS A 707 24.02 13.80 -65.33
CA LYS A 707 23.66 14.22 -66.69
C LYS A 707 24.49 15.42 -67.17
N PHE A 708 24.71 16.41 -66.30
CA PHE A 708 25.55 17.56 -66.62
C PHE A 708 26.99 17.14 -66.87
N ASN A 709 27.58 16.32 -66.00
CA ASN A 709 28.96 15.85 -66.16
C ASN A 709 29.17 15.05 -67.46
N THR A 710 28.24 14.14 -67.79
CA THR A 710 28.33 13.37 -69.07
C THR A 710 28.10 14.25 -70.31
N GLN A 711 27.28 15.30 -70.21
CA GLN A 711 27.17 16.33 -71.25
C GLN A 711 28.46 17.17 -71.36
N GLU A 712 29.08 17.56 -70.25
CA GLU A 712 30.35 18.31 -70.22
C GLU A 712 31.52 17.49 -70.80
N GLU A 713 31.58 16.19 -70.49
CA GLU A 713 32.53 15.24 -71.11
C GLU A 713 32.28 15.11 -72.62
N THR A 714 31.01 15.03 -73.04
CA THR A 714 30.63 15.00 -74.47
C THR A 714 31.02 16.29 -75.20
N ILE A 715 30.86 17.45 -74.56
CA ILE A 715 31.26 18.76 -75.10
C ILE A 715 32.79 18.85 -75.20
N LYS A 716 33.53 18.42 -74.17
CA LYS A 716 35.00 18.37 -74.23
C LYS A 716 35.51 17.45 -75.33
N HIS A 717 34.84 16.31 -75.55
CA HIS A 717 35.16 15.41 -76.65
C HIS A 717 34.91 16.05 -78.02
N SER A 718 33.73 16.67 -78.24
CA SER A 718 33.40 17.31 -79.52
C SER A 718 34.20 18.60 -79.76
N GLU A 719 34.64 19.31 -78.72
CA GLU A 719 35.62 20.39 -78.83
C GLU A 719 36.99 19.89 -79.33
N ILE A 720 37.43 18.72 -78.88
CA ILE A 720 38.68 18.11 -79.34
C ILE A 720 38.54 17.66 -80.79
N GLU A 721 37.43 17.01 -81.15
CA GLU A 721 37.15 16.67 -82.55
C GLU A 721 37.06 17.92 -83.44
N TYR A 722 36.41 18.98 -82.97
CA TYR A 722 36.31 20.25 -83.70
C TYR A 722 37.68 20.91 -83.91
N LYS A 723 38.55 20.92 -82.90
CA LYS A 723 39.94 21.40 -83.03
C LYS A 723 40.72 20.57 -84.06
N LEU A 724 40.62 19.23 -84.01
CA LEU A 724 41.21 18.36 -85.02
C LEU A 724 40.67 18.64 -86.44
N ARG A 725 39.38 18.96 -86.60
CA ARG A 725 38.82 19.37 -87.90
C ARG A 725 39.23 20.76 -88.35
N LEU A 726 39.48 21.70 -87.44
CA LEU A 726 40.12 22.97 -87.79
C LEU A 726 41.56 22.76 -88.25
N ASP A 727 42.31 21.86 -87.62
CA ASP A 727 43.67 21.52 -88.01
C ASP A 727 43.70 20.78 -89.37
N ASP A 728 42.77 19.85 -89.63
CA ASP A 728 42.55 19.27 -90.97
C ASP A 728 42.34 20.37 -92.02
N ILE A 729 41.45 21.34 -91.74
CA ILE A 729 41.15 22.47 -92.64
C ILE A 729 42.38 23.37 -92.83
N ASN A 730 43.18 23.61 -91.77
CA ASN A 730 44.41 24.38 -91.86
C ASN A 730 45.46 23.67 -92.72
N ASN A 731 45.62 22.36 -92.56
CA ASN A 731 46.51 21.53 -93.39
C ASN A 731 46.09 21.55 -94.86
N ILE A 732 44.80 21.33 -95.15
CA ILE A 732 44.25 21.42 -96.52
C ILE A 732 44.44 22.83 -97.11
N ASN A 733 44.30 23.89 -96.32
CA ASN A 733 44.59 25.26 -96.77
C ASN A 733 46.08 25.51 -97.05
N LEU A 734 46.99 24.91 -96.27
CA LEU A 734 48.43 24.97 -96.53
C LEU A 734 48.79 24.23 -97.82
N GLU A 735 48.31 22.99 -98.01
CA GLU A 735 48.46 22.23 -99.25
C GLU A 735 47.90 23.00 -100.45
N LEU A 736 46.68 23.54 -100.34
CA LEU A 736 46.03 24.31 -101.40
C LEU A 736 46.79 25.61 -101.73
N ASN A 737 47.45 26.24 -100.75
CA ASN A 737 48.30 27.40 -100.98
C ASN A 737 49.67 27.02 -101.57
N GLU A 738 50.22 25.85 -101.24
CA GLU A 738 51.39 25.29 -101.92
C GLU A 738 51.07 24.95 -103.38
N GLN A 739 49.92 24.31 -103.66
CA GLN A 739 49.50 24.04 -105.03
C GLN A 739 49.21 25.32 -105.83
N LYS A 740 48.67 26.39 -105.21
CA LYS A 740 48.61 27.73 -105.83
C LYS A 740 50.01 28.25 -106.17
N ARG A 741 50.96 28.17 -105.23
CA ARG A 741 52.36 28.61 -105.45
C ARG A 741 53.05 27.81 -106.55
N ASN A 742 52.79 26.51 -106.65
CA ASN A 742 53.26 25.66 -107.74
C ASN A 742 52.62 26.08 -109.08
N CYS A 743 51.31 26.35 -109.11
CA CYS A 743 50.64 26.93 -110.29
C CYS A 743 51.24 28.28 -110.70
N GLU A 744 51.61 29.16 -109.75
CA GLU A 744 52.28 30.44 -110.05
C GLU A 744 53.70 30.26 -110.57
N ASN A 745 54.47 29.32 -110.01
CA ASN A 745 55.81 28.99 -110.49
C ASN A 745 55.75 28.43 -111.92
N LEU A 746 54.79 27.55 -112.22
CA LEU A 746 54.53 27.07 -113.58
C LEU A 746 54.10 28.21 -114.51
N LYS A 747 53.22 29.13 -114.08
CA LYS A 747 52.87 30.35 -114.85
C LYS A 747 54.10 31.22 -115.14
N LYS A 748 55.06 31.35 -114.21
CA LYS A 748 56.33 32.08 -114.43
C LYS A 748 57.29 31.37 -115.41
N LEU A 749 57.06 30.11 -115.74
CA LEU A 749 57.78 29.38 -116.80
C LEU A 749 57.10 29.51 -118.18
N VAL A 750 55.83 29.92 -118.26
CA VAL A 750 55.13 30.13 -119.54
C VAL A 750 55.76 31.23 -120.40
N PRO A 751 56.19 32.40 -119.86
CA PRO A 751 57.00 33.37 -120.61
C PRO A 751 58.22 32.72 -121.24
N LYS A 752 59.01 31.95 -120.47
CA LYS A 752 60.20 31.24 -120.99
C LYS A 752 59.88 30.27 -122.12
N ILE A 753 58.71 29.63 -122.11
CA ILE A 753 58.28 28.77 -123.24
C ILE A 753 57.96 29.60 -124.48
N ASN A 754 57.45 30.83 -124.33
CA ASN A 754 57.26 31.76 -125.44
C ASN A 754 58.59 32.39 -125.88
N ASP A 755 59.50 32.68 -124.96
CA ASP A 755 60.87 33.12 -125.26
C ASP A 755 61.61 32.04 -126.06
N TYR A 756 61.59 30.78 -125.60
CA TYR A 756 62.14 29.63 -126.35
C TYR A 756 61.41 29.36 -127.67
N LYS A 757 60.12 29.71 -127.82
CA LYS A 757 59.42 29.67 -129.12
C LYS A 757 59.87 30.80 -130.04
N ASN A 758 60.08 32.00 -129.52
CA ASN A 758 60.58 33.14 -130.28
C ASN A 758 62.05 32.91 -130.67
N GLU A 759 62.87 32.40 -129.77
CA GLU A 759 64.21 31.88 -130.06
C GLU A 759 64.15 30.76 -131.08
N LEU A 760 63.24 29.78 -130.98
CA LEU A 760 63.06 28.77 -132.03
C LEU A 760 62.60 29.37 -133.36
N LEU A 761 61.82 30.46 -133.37
CA LEU A 761 61.36 31.10 -134.61
C LEU A 761 62.51 31.89 -135.25
N VAL A 762 63.26 32.65 -134.46
CA VAL A 762 64.50 33.33 -134.87
C VAL A 762 65.58 32.32 -135.27
N LEU A 763 65.71 31.20 -134.56
CA LEU A 763 66.65 30.13 -134.87
C LEU A 763 66.20 29.35 -136.11
N ASN A 764 64.90 29.17 -136.36
CA ASN A 764 64.41 28.62 -137.63
C ASN A 764 64.62 29.59 -138.80
N GLN A 765 64.40 30.90 -138.61
CA GLN A 765 64.76 31.92 -139.60
C GLN A 765 66.28 31.97 -139.85
N GLN A 766 67.09 31.90 -138.80
CA GLN A 766 68.55 31.77 -138.90
C GLN A 766 68.95 30.45 -139.52
N ILE A 767 68.23 29.34 -139.27
CA ILE A 767 68.44 28.04 -139.92
C ILE A 767 68.02 28.10 -141.38
N ASP A 768 67.02 28.88 -141.78
CA ASP A 768 66.62 29.04 -143.19
C ASP A 768 67.57 29.99 -143.94
N ILE A 769 68.02 31.07 -143.30
CA ILE A 769 69.15 31.89 -143.75
C ILE A 769 70.43 31.04 -143.81
N CYS A 770 70.65 30.16 -142.85
CA CYS A 770 71.76 29.20 -142.84
C CYS A 770 71.50 27.99 -143.74
N LYS A 771 70.31 27.73 -144.26
CA LYS A 771 70.04 26.77 -145.36
C LYS A 771 70.33 27.42 -146.69
N GLN A 772 69.92 28.67 -146.90
CA GLN A 772 70.30 29.47 -148.07
C GLN A 772 71.82 29.66 -148.11
N ARG A 773 72.41 30.07 -146.98
CA ARG A 773 73.86 30.19 -146.81
C ARG A 773 74.56 28.83 -146.72
N LYS A 774 73.89 27.73 -146.36
CA LYS A 774 74.42 26.36 -146.53
C LYS A 774 74.38 25.95 -148.00
N ILE A 775 73.40 26.33 -148.80
CA ILE A 775 73.43 26.09 -150.26
C ILE A 775 74.52 26.97 -150.91
N GLU A 776 74.74 28.18 -150.40
CA GLU A 776 75.83 29.09 -150.80
C GLU A 776 77.21 28.67 -150.24
N LEU A 777 77.24 27.88 -149.17
CA LEU A 777 78.46 27.33 -148.57
C LEU A 777 78.74 25.91 -149.01
N GLU A 778 77.79 25.07 -149.38
CA GLU A 778 78.02 23.76 -150.00
C GLU A 778 78.75 23.99 -151.34
N LYS A 779 78.31 25.00 -152.10
CA LYS A 779 79.04 25.59 -153.24
C LYS A 779 80.43 26.18 -152.92
N ARG A 780 80.89 26.16 -151.66
CA ARG A 780 82.23 26.57 -151.21
C ARG A 780 82.96 25.50 -150.38
N THR A 781 82.25 24.57 -149.73
CA THR A 781 82.74 23.50 -148.86
C THR A 781 82.75 22.14 -149.56
N GLU A 782 82.36 22.08 -150.84
CA GLU A 782 82.88 21.09 -151.79
C GLU A 782 84.42 21.14 -151.93
N ASN A 783 85.12 22.08 -151.27
CA ASN A 783 86.57 22.04 -151.03
C ASN A 783 86.94 22.27 -149.54
N PRO A 784 87.95 21.59 -148.94
CA PRO A 784 88.03 21.42 -147.48
C PRO A 784 89.36 21.81 -146.75
N LYS A 785 89.23 22.30 -145.50
CA LYS A 785 90.19 22.42 -144.34
C LYS A 785 89.65 23.56 -143.41
N THR A 786 89.76 23.61 -142.07
CA THR A 786 90.64 22.96 -141.06
C THR A 786 89.85 22.58 -139.75
N GLU A 787 90.41 22.63 -138.52
CA GLU A 787 90.21 21.56 -137.50
C GLU A 787 90.35 21.95 -135.98
N ASN A 788 89.81 21.12 -135.04
CA ASN A 788 90.08 20.98 -133.56
C ASN A 788 89.27 21.78 -132.47
N ARG A 789 89.25 21.41 -131.15
CA ARG A 789 88.55 20.27 -130.42
C ARG A 789 88.96 20.00 -128.89
N THR A 790 88.45 20.77 -127.87
CA THR A 790 88.03 20.43 -126.42
C THR A 790 88.94 19.91 -125.21
N ARG A 791 88.73 20.33 -123.88
CA ARG A 791 89.10 19.60 -122.55
C ARG A 791 88.62 20.15 -121.10
N TYR A 792 89.11 19.63 -119.90
CA TYR A 792 88.61 19.69 -118.42
C TYR A 792 89.76 19.65 -117.26
N LEU A 793 89.72 19.55 -115.86
CA LEU A 793 88.80 19.38 -114.62
C LEU A 793 89.52 19.56 -113.15
N ASP A 794 88.93 19.16 -111.95
CA ASP A 794 89.48 18.72 -110.56
C ASP A 794 89.32 19.50 -109.13
N ASN A 795 89.46 18.88 -107.88
CA ASN A 795 89.09 19.39 -106.45
C ASN A 795 89.66 18.70 -105.08
N PRO A 796 89.63 19.27 -103.79
CA PRO A 796 90.23 18.78 -102.44
C PRO A 796 89.43 18.78 -101.02
N GLU A 797 90.07 18.60 -99.79
CA GLU A 797 89.54 18.37 -98.33
C GLU A 797 90.01 19.31 -97.09
N GLN A 798 89.76 19.01 -95.76
CA GLN A 798 89.82 19.93 -94.52
C GLN A 798 90.54 19.48 -93.16
N SER A 799 90.52 20.31 -92.05
CA SER A 799 91.49 20.30 -90.88
C SER A 799 91.00 20.60 -89.40
N TYR A 800 91.93 20.62 -88.42
CA TYR A 800 91.88 20.54 -86.91
C TYR A 800 90.90 21.44 -86.13
N CYS A 801 90.54 22.64 -86.62
CA CYS A 801 89.79 23.63 -85.83
C CYS A 801 88.39 23.14 -85.38
N THR A 802 87.81 22.19 -86.13
CA THR A 802 86.51 21.58 -85.85
C THR A 802 86.44 20.81 -84.53
N LEU A 803 87.57 20.33 -84.00
CA LEU A 803 87.62 19.51 -82.78
C LEU A 803 87.44 20.36 -81.51
N SER A 804 88.04 21.55 -81.45
CA SER A 804 87.99 22.43 -80.28
C SER A 804 86.56 22.93 -80.00
N ASN A 805 85.80 23.26 -81.05
CA ASN A 805 84.40 23.67 -80.93
C ASN A 805 83.52 22.58 -80.31
N LYS A 806 83.87 21.29 -80.52
CA LYS A 806 83.12 20.14 -80.01
C LYS A 806 83.36 19.90 -78.51
N LEU A 807 84.53 20.27 -78.00
CA LEU A 807 84.86 20.18 -76.58
C LEU A 807 84.04 21.22 -75.77
N PHE A 808 84.02 22.48 -76.22
CA PHE A 808 83.22 23.56 -75.62
C PHE A 808 81.71 23.23 -75.57
N THR A 809 81.16 22.54 -76.57
CA THR A 809 79.76 22.11 -76.55
C THR A 809 79.44 21.04 -75.48
N LEU A 810 80.43 20.25 -75.04
CA LEU A 810 80.23 19.23 -74.01
C LEU A 810 80.29 19.81 -72.59
N GLU A 811 81.19 20.77 -72.33
CA GLU A 811 81.25 21.48 -71.04
C GLU A 811 79.94 22.24 -70.77
N LYS A 812 79.38 22.89 -71.79
CA LYS A 812 78.06 23.54 -71.70
C LYS A 812 76.90 22.55 -71.48
N GLN A 813 77.02 21.31 -71.94
CA GLN A 813 76.03 20.26 -71.65
C GLN A 813 76.14 19.75 -70.21
N LEU A 814 77.35 19.69 -69.65
CA LEU A 814 77.59 19.24 -68.27
C LEU A 814 76.92 20.18 -67.24
N GLY A 815 77.18 21.49 -67.30
CA GLY A 815 76.56 22.47 -66.39
C GLY A 815 75.02 22.44 -66.44
N ASN A 816 74.45 22.33 -67.65
CA ASN A 816 73.01 22.18 -67.87
C ASN A 816 72.41 20.88 -67.27
N THR A 817 73.23 19.92 -66.84
CA THR A 817 72.78 18.70 -66.12
C THR A 817 72.95 18.81 -64.60
N GLU A 818 73.88 19.63 -64.12
CA GLU A 818 74.10 19.86 -62.69
C GLU A 818 72.99 20.74 -62.08
N GLU A 819 72.56 21.80 -62.78
CA GLU A 819 71.40 22.61 -62.36
C GLU A 819 70.13 21.76 -62.21
N LYS A 820 69.85 20.88 -63.18
CA LYS A 820 68.70 19.96 -63.17
C LYS A 820 68.76 18.88 -62.10
N LEU A 821 69.94 18.64 -61.52
CA LEU A 821 70.12 17.76 -60.37
C LEU A 821 69.77 18.51 -59.08
N LEU A 822 70.23 19.77 -58.94
CA LEU A 822 69.88 20.64 -57.81
C LEU A 822 68.37 20.92 -57.72
N GLU A 823 67.70 21.17 -58.85
CA GLU A 823 66.23 21.28 -58.92
C GLU A 823 65.53 20.04 -58.35
N LYS A 824 66.00 18.84 -58.74
CA LYS A 824 65.43 17.57 -58.27
C LYS A 824 65.69 17.31 -56.79
N GLU A 825 66.82 17.74 -56.24
CA GLU A 825 67.04 17.69 -54.80
C GLU A 825 66.11 18.63 -54.02
N LEU A 826 65.86 19.85 -54.52
CA LEU A 826 64.93 20.79 -53.90
C LEU A 826 63.50 20.24 -53.89
N ILE A 827 63.05 19.68 -55.02
CA ILE A 827 61.76 18.97 -55.11
C ILE A 827 61.72 17.80 -54.12
N SER A 828 62.79 16.99 -54.04
CA SER A 828 62.87 15.86 -53.11
C SER A 828 62.79 16.30 -51.64
N ARG A 829 63.44 17.40 -51.23
CA ARG A 829 63.31 17.96 -49.87
C ARG A 829 61.88 18.39 -49.57
N GLN A 830 61.19 19.02 -50.53
CA GLN A 830 59.81 19.47 -50.34
C GLN A 830 58.81 18.29 -50.28
N VAL A 831 58.97 17.28 -51.15
CA VAL A 831 58.17 16.04 -51.11
C VAL A 831 58.37 15.30 -49.79
N ASN A 832 59.60 15.23 -49.27
CA ASN A 832 59.86 14.58 -47.98
C ASN A 832 59.25 15.31 -46.77
N ARG A 833 59.13 16.66 -46.82
CA ARG A 833 58.37 17.43 -45.81
C ARG A 833 56.89 17.08 -45.82
N LEU A 834 56.25 17.14 -46.99
CA LEU A 834 54.84 16.80 -47.16
C LEU A 834 54.53 15.35 -46.73
N ILE A 835 55.43 14.40 -47.04
CA ILE A 835 55.33 13.01 -46.57
C ILE A 835 55.44 12.91 -45.03
N HIS A 836 56.23 13.76 -44.38
CA HIS A 836 56.33 13.78 -42.92
C HIS A 836 55.05 14.35 -42.28
N GLU A 837 54.52 15.44 -42.82
CA GLU A 837 53.27 16.09 -42.36
C GLU A 837 52.07 15.12 -42.48
N ILE A 838 51.93 14.45 -43.63
CA ILE A 838 50.91 13.43 -43.86
C ILE A 838 51.09 12.23 -42.90
N LYS A 839 52.33 11.84 -42.56
CA LYS A 839 52.58 10.77 -41.58
C LYS A 839 52.20 11.17 -40.15
N THR A 840 52.42 12.42 -39.75
CA THR A 840 51.95 12.93 -38.44
C THR A 840 50.43 12.95 -38.37
N ASP A 841 49.74 13.40 -39.42
CA ASP A 841 48.28 13.41 -39.49
C ASP A 841 47.67 11.99 -39.46
N ILE A 842 48.28 11.04 -40.17
CA ILE A 842 47.86 9.62 -40.14
C ILE A 842 48.03 9.02 -38.73
N ASN A 843 49.09 9.37 -38.01
CA ASN A 843 49.29 8.90 -36.63
C ASN A 843 48.31 9.56 -35.65
N ASN A 844 48.00 10.85 -35.80
CA ASN A 844 46.98 11.53 -35.01
C ASN A 844 45.59 10.88 -35.22
N ARG A 845 45.18 10.67 -36.48
CA ARG A 845 43.92 9.98 -36.83
C ARG A 845 43.88 8.53 -36.36
N ARG A 846 45.02 7.84 -36.27
CA ARG A 846 45.10 6.49 -35.66
C ARG A 846 44.82 6.52 -34.17
N ASN A 847 45.31 7.52 -33.43
CA ASN A 847 45.03 7.68 -32.00
C ASN A 847 43.54 7.98 -31.76
N GLU A 848 42.96 8.88 -32.55
CA GLU A 848 41.50 9.16 -32.54
C GLU A 848 40.68 7.88 -32.80
N THR A 849 41.09 7.10 -33.82
CA THR A 849 40.43 5.81 -34.17
C THR A 849 40.55 4.79 -33.02
N PHE A 850 41.68 4.76 -32.32
CA PHE A 850 41.88 3.89 -31.15
C PHE A 850 41.02 4.30 -29.95
N GLU A 851 40.88 5.60 -29.67
CA GLU A 851 39.95 6.10 -28.66
C GLU A 851 38.50 5.75 -28.98
N ILE A 852 38.08 5.92 -30.24
CA ILE A 852 36.75 5.53 -30.72
C ILE A 852 36.55 4.01 -30.53
N GLY A 853 37.56 3.19 -30.85
CA GLY A 853 37.55 1.75 -30.59
C GLY A 853 37.37 1.39 -29.11
N ASN A 854 38.02 2.10 -28.19
CA ASN A 854 37.83 1.91 -26.76
C ASN A 854 36.41 2.30 -26.30
N LYS A 855 35.91 3.46 -26.73
CA LYS A 855 34.53 3.93 -26.43
C LYS A 855 33.48 2.93 -26.97
N ILE A 856 33.68 2.36 -28.16
CA ILE A 856 32.83 1.30 -28.72
C ILE A 856 32.91 0.01 -27.88
N ASN A 857 34.09 -0.40 -27.43
CA ASN A 857 34.26 -1.57 -26.57
C ASN A 857 33.58 -1.41 -25.20
N GLU A 858 33.61 -0.22 -24.61
CA GLU A 858 32.90 0.12 -23.37
C GLU A 858 31.37 0.08 -23.55
N ILE A 859 30.87 0.68 -24.64
CA ILE A 859 29.46 0.59 -25.01
C ILE A 859 29.06 -0.88 -25.24
N GLN A 860 29.88 -1.70 -25.90
CA GLN A 860 29.59 -3.12 -26.12
C GLN A 860 29.60 -3.92 -24.79
N ARG A 861 30.47 -3.60 -23.83
CA ARG A 861 30.44 -4.17 -22.47
C ARG A 861 29.16 -3.77 -21.73
N SER A 862 28.76 -2.50 -21.80
CA SER A 862 27.52 -1.97 -21.20
C SER A 862 26.27 -2.63 -21.80
N ILE A 863 26.23 -2.81 -23.13
CA ILE A 863 25.17 -3.58 -23.80
C ILE A 863 25.16 -5.02 -23.29
N LYS A 864 26.31 -5.71 -23.23
CA LYS A 864 26.38 -7.10 -22.74
C LYS A 864 25.90 -7.26 -21.29
N THR A 865 26.20 -6.32 -20.38
CA THR A 865 25.69 -6.36 -19.00
C THR A 865 24.19 -6.04 -18.94
N LYS A 866 23.71 -5.02 -19.67
CA LYS A 866 22.26 -4.73 -19.77
C LYS A 866 21.48 -5.91 -20.37
N THR A 867 21.98 -6.58 -21.41
CA THR A 867 21.39 -7.81 -21.96
C THR A 867 21.39 -8.96 -20.95
N LYS A 868 22.43 -9.11 -20.11
CA LYS A 868 22.43 -10.10 -19.03
C LYS A 868 21.35 -9.80 -17.99
N ASN A 869 21.19 -8.54 -17.60
CA ASN A 869 20.14 -8.11 -16.65
C ASN A 869 18.74 -8.28 -17.25
N ILE A 870 18.54 -7.98 -18.54
CA ILE A 870 17.29 -8.23 -19.26
C ILE A 870 16.99 -9.73 -19.31
N LYS A 871 17.98 -10.59 -19.56
CA LYS A 871 17.80 -12.06 -19.50
C LYS A 871 17.43 -12.55 -18.09
N ALA A 872 18.00 -11.95 -17.03
CA ALA A 872 17.63 -12.26 -15.66
C ALA A 872 16.18 -11.84 -15.33
N LEU A 873 15.77 -10.63 -15.72
CA LEU A 873 14.39 -10.14 -15.58
C LEU A 873 13.39 -10.97 -16.39
N ILE A 874 13.74 -11.40 -17.61
CA ILE A 874 12.91 -12.32 -18.41
C ILE A 874 12.78 -13.67 -17.69
N ALA A 875 13.85 -14.23 -17.14
CA ALA A 875 13.79 -15.48 -16.39
C ALA A 875 12.95 -15.35 -15.10
N GLU A 876 13.03 -14.21 -14.40
CA GLU A 876 12.19 -13.90 -13.24
C GLU A 876 10.70 -13.75 -13.62
N ILE A 877 10.41 -13.05 -14.71
CA ILE A 877 9.05 -12.93 -15.26
C ILE A 877 8.52 -14.31 -15.67
N SER A 878 9.30 -15.14 -16.35
CA SER A 878 8.90 -16.52 -16.71
C SER A 878 8.70 -17.40 -15.48
N LEU A 879 9.54 -17.28 -14.45
CA LEU A 879 9.36 -17.97 -13.17
C LEU A 879 8.04 -17.54 -12.49
N ASN A 880 7.75 -16.25 -12.47
CA ASN A 880 6.54 -15.72 -11.83
C ASN A 880 5.27 -16.01 -12.66
N GLN A 881 5.38 -16.08 -13.99
CA GLN A 881 4.33 -16.62 -14.87
C GLN A 881 4.08 -18.11 -14.59
N ALA A 882 5.13 -18.94 -14.49
CA ALA A 882 5.01 -20.35 -14.15
C ALA A 882 4.39 -20.58 -12.76
N LYS A 883 4.79 -19.78 -11.75
CA LYS A 883 4.12 -19.76 -10.43
C LYS A 883 2.64 -19.39 -10.57
N LYS A 884 2.30 -18.35 -11.34
CA LYS A 884 0.90 -17.94 -11.59
C LYS A 884 0.09 -19.09 -12.21
N PHE A 885 0.61 -19.77 -13.24
CA PHE A 885 -0.05 -20.94 -13.83
C PHE A 885 -0.21 -22.09 -12.81
N LYS A 886 0.80 -22.36 -11.97
CA LYS A 886 0.67 -23.37 -10.90
C LYS A 886 -0.41 -23.00 -9.87
N HIS A 887 -0.51 -21.74 -9.48
CA HIS A 887 -1.57 -21.27 -8.58
C HIS A 887 -2.96 -21.27 -9.23
N ILE A 888 -3.06 -20.98 -10.53
CA ILE A 888 -4.31 -21.13 -11.30
C ILE A 888 -4.73 -22.61 -11.31
N LYS A 889 -3.82 -23.54 -11.65
CA LYS A 889 -4.13 -24.97 -11.67
C LYS A 889 -4.55 -25.51 -10.29
N ILE A 890 -3.88 -25.10 -9.21
CA ILE A 890 -4.28 -25.46 -7.83
C ILE A 890 -5.67 -24.87 -7.48
N LYS A 891 -6.00 -23.68 -7.97
CA LYS A 891 -7.32 -23.08 -7.78
C LYS A 891 -8.40 -23.85 -8.57
N GLU A 892 -8.13 -24.21 -9.82
CA GLU A 892 -9.02 -25.00 -10.68
C GLU A 892 -9.26 -26.39 -10.08
N GLU A 893 -8.20 -27.08 -9.64
CA GLU A 893 -8.27 -28.35 -8.90
C GLU A 893 -9.09 -28.20 -7.60
N ALA A 894 -8.95 -27.10 -6.87
CA ALA A 894 -9.74 -26.85 -5.66
C ALA A 894 -11.22 -26.57 -5.97
N GLU A 895 -11.52 -25.76 -7.00
CA GLU A 895 -12.89 -25.48 -7.45
C GLU A 895 -13.57 -26.74 -8.02
N GLU A 896 -12.83 -27.60 -8.71
CA GLU A 896 -13.31 -28.90 -9.20
C GLU A 896 -13.52 -29.89 -8.04
N ASN A 897 -12.62 -29.95 -7.05
CA ASN A 897 -12.87 -30.74 -5.83
C ASN A 897 -14.09 -30.24 -5.06
N ILE A 898 -14.33 -28.92 -4.99
CA ILE A 898 -15.51 -28.33 -4.35
C ILE A 898 -16.79 -28.65 -5.13
N LYS A 899 -16.78 -28.59 -6.47
CA LYS A 899 -17.91 -29.05 -7.31
C LYS A 899 -18.21 -30.52 -7.06
N ASN A 900 -17.20 -31.39 -7.13
CA ASN A 900 -17.34 -32.81 -6.81
C ASN A 900 -17.84 -33.05 -5.37
N ILE A 901 -17.51 -32.20 -4.40
CA ILE A 901 -18.07 -32.25 -3.04
C ILE A 901 -19.58 -31.95 -3.05
N TYR A 902 -20.01 -30.89 -3.75
CA TYR A 902 -21.44 -30.56 -3.88
C TYR A 902 -22.21 -31.62 -4.69
N ASP A 903 -21.71 -32.03 -5.85
CA ASP A 903 -22.31 -33.08 -6.68
C ASP A 903 -22.47 -34.40 -5.91
N ASN A 904 -21.51 -34.76 -5.06
CA ASN A 904 -21.65 -35.93 -4.19
C ASN A 904 -22.72 -35.74 -3.10
N MET A 905 -22.82 -34.56 -2.48
CA MET A 905 -23.87 -34.28 -1.48
C MET A 905 -25.27 -34.31 -2.10
N ASP A 906 -25.47 -33.70 -3.27
CA ASP A 906 -26.74 -33.69 -3.99
C ASP A 906 -27.14 -35.10 -4.46
N ASN A 907 -26.16 -35.96 -4.76
CA ASN A 907 -26.37 -37.39 -5.04
C ASN A 907 -26.42 -38.29 -3.79
N GLY A 908 -26.47 -37.73 -2.57
CA GLY A 908 -26.58 -38.48 -1.31
C GLY A 908 -25.35 -39.33 -0.94
N LYS A 909 -24.19 -39.01 -1.50
CA LYS A 909 -22.90 -39.70 -1.28
C LYS A 909 -22.02 -38.93 -0.29
N TYR A 910 -20.99 -39.59 0.24
CA TYR A 910 -20.04 -38.96 1.15
C TYR A 910 -19.29 -37.80 0.45
N PRO A 911 -19.18 -36.60 1.05
CA PRO A 911 -18.61 -35.44 0.39
C PRO A 911 -17.16 -35.62 -0.09
N SER A 912 -16.37 -36.45 0.61
CA SER A 912 -14.97 -36.71 0.26
C SER A 912 -14.56 -38.12 0.67
N LYS A 913 -13.68 -38.74 -0.11
CA LYS A 913 -13.09 -40.06 0.14
C LYS A 913 -12.37 -40.17 1.50
N LYS A 914 -11.89 -39.06 2.06
CA LYS A 914 -11.30 -39.01 3.42
C LYS A 914 -12.38 -39.02 4.52
N ILE A 915 -13.54 -38.44 4.25
CA ILE A 915 -14.72 -38.46 5.15
C ILE A 915 -15.37 -39.85 5.09
N GLU A 916 -15.52 -40.43 3.90
CA GLU A 916 -15.93 -41.83 3.67
C GLU A 916 -15.05 -42.80 4.49
N GLN A 917 -13.72 -42.69 4.40
CA GLN A 917 -12.80 -43.54 5.18
C GLN A 917 -12.96 -43.35 6.70
N ASN A 918 -13.16 -42.12 7.19
CA ASN A 918 -13.39 -41.87 8.61
C ASN A 918 -14.76 -42.39 9.08
N TRP A 919 -15.80 -42.29 8.24
CA TRP A 919 -17.12 -42.83 8.52
C TRP A 919 -17.13 -44.36 8.52
N ASN A 920 -16.46 -44.98 7.54
CA ASN A 920 -16.29 -46.44 7.49
C ASN A 920 -15.53 -46.95 8.72
N ARG A 921 -14.46 -46.25 9.15
CA ARG A 921 -13.76 -46.54 10.42
C ARG A 921 -14.67 -46.40 11.65
N TYR A 922 -15.53 -45.38 11.69
CA TYR A 922 -16.51 -45.20 12.76
C TYR A 922 -17.55 -46.34 12.79
N CYS A 923 -18.06 -46.73 11.63
CA CYS A 923 -18.95 -47.89 11.48
C CYS A 923 -18.28 -49.22 11.84
N GLU A 924 -17.02 -49.43 11.47
CA GLU A 924 -16.22 -50.60 11.87
C GLU A 924 -15.96 -50.62 13.38
N ASN A 925 -15.66 -49.47 13.99
CA ASN A 925 -15.42 -49.36 15.41
C ASN A 925 -16.71 -49.56 16.23
N ASN A 926 -17.84 -49.04 15.77
CA ASN A 926 -19.15 -49.32 16.38
C ASN A 926 -19.54 -50.80 16.23
N LYS A 927 -19.26 -51.43 15.09
CA LYS A 927 -19.43 -52.89 14.93
C LYS A 927 -18.53 -53.68 15.88
N ARG A 928 -17.28 -53.27 16.10
CA ARG A 928 -16.40 -53.85 17.14
C ARG A 928 -17.01 -53.70 18.52
N ILE A 929 -17.39 -52.50 18.93
CA ILE A 929 -18.02 -52.23 20.24
C ILE A 929 -19.30 -53.07 20.44
N GLN A 930 -20.07 -53.32 19.38
CA GLN A 930 -21.26 -54.16 19.43
C GLN A 930 -20.93 -55.66 19.53
N ILE A 931 -19.92 -56.15 18.78
CA ILE A 931 -19.40 -57.52 18.92
C ILE A 931 -18.79 -57.74 20.31
N ASP A 932 -18.02 -56.77 20.82
CA ASP A 932 -17.39 -56.83 22.15
C ASP A 932 -18.47 -56.85 23.26
N LYS A 933 -19.60 -56.14 23.08
CA LYS A 933 -20.78 -56.26 23.95
C LYS A 933 -21.42 -57.64 23.87
N GLU A 934 -21.71 -58.15 22.67
CA GLU A 934 -22.29 -59.49 22.50
C GLU A 934 -21.37 -60.60 23.04
N VAL A 935 -20.05 -60.41 22.98
CA VAL A 935 -19.06 -61.32 23.58
C VAL A 935 -19.09 -61.19 25.11
N MET A 936 -19.09 -59.97 25.66
CA MET A 936 -19.20 -59.76 27.10
C MET A 936 -20.49 -60.37 27.67
N GLU A 937 -21.63 -60.10 27.05
CA GLU A 937 -22.93 -60.71 27.39
C GLU A 937 -22.86 -62.23 27.37
N LYS A 938 -22.33 -62.85 26.31
CA LYS A 938 -22.13 -64.32 26.25
C LYS A 938 -21.16 -64.84 27.31
N THR A 939 -20.13 -64.08 27.69
CA THR A 939 -19.26 -64.49 28.82
C THR A 939 -19.94 -64.35 30.18
N ASP A 940 -20.84 -63.39 30.36
CA ASP A 940 -21.59 -63.21 31.61
C ASP A 940 -22.76 -64.21 31.72
N GLU A 941 -23.42 -64.55 30.62
CA GLU A 941 -24.32 -65.71 30.52
C GLU A 941 -23.59 -67.01 30.87
N TRP A 942 -22.41 -67.25 30.27
CA TRP A 942 -21.58 -68.42 30.57
C TRP A 942 -21.16 -68.45 32.05
N LYS A 943 -20.68 -67.32 32.61
CA LYS A 943 -20.33 -67.21 34.04
C LYS A 943 -21.53 -67.52 34.92
N ASN A 944 -22.72 -66.99 34.60
CA ASN A 944 -23.94 -67.21 35.38
C ASN A 944 -24.42 -68.67 35.34
N GLN A 945 -24.34 -69.34 34.18
CA GLN A 945 -24.68 -70.76 34.06
C GLN A 945 -23.70 -71.70 34.79
N HIS A 946 -22.42 -71.33 34.89
CA HIS A 946 -21.37 -72.17 35.48
C HIS A 946 -21.00 -71.79 36.92
N ARG A 947 -21.86 -71.03 37.62
CA ARG A 947 -21.64 -70.55 38.99
C ARG A 947 -22.28 -71.47 40.02
N LEU A 948 -21.47 -72.17 40.82
CA LEU A 948 -21.97 -72.95 41.95
C LEU A 948 -22.40 -72.04 43.11
N LEU A 949 -23.34 -72.51 43.96
CA LEU A 949 -23.81 -71.78 45.15
C LEU A 949 -22.66 -71.41 46.11
N ASN A 950 -21.55 -72.13 46.06
CA ASN A 950 -20.35 -71.91 46.88
C ASN A 950 -19.43 -70.80 46.31
N GLY A 951 -19.81 -70.13 45.21
CA GLY A 951 -19.07 -69.02 44.59
C GLY A 951 -17.95 -69.42 43.62
N GLY A 952 -17.67 -70.72 43.47
CA GLY A 952 -16.72 -71.25 42.49
C GLY A 952 -17.34 -71.45 41.11
N PHE A 953 -16.50 -71.38 40.06
CA PHE A 953 -16.88 -71.65 38.66
C PHE A 953 -16.36 -73.02 38.19
N THR A 954 -17.13 -73.72 37.34
CA THR A 954 -16.77 -75.05 36.82
C THR A 954 -16.72 -75.09 35.29
N MET A 955 -15.71 -75.75 34.72
CA MET A 955 -15.51 -75.93 33.27
C MET A 955 -16.20 -77.20 32.70
N ALA A 956 -17.34 -77.60 33.26
CA ALA A 956 -18.04 -78.81 32.88
C ALA A 956 -19.53 -78.53 32.65
N ASP A 957 -20.04 -78.86 31.47
CA ASP A 957 -21.42 -78.62 31.09
C ASP A 957 -22.40 -79.37 32.02
N PRO A 958 -23.48 -78.72 32.51
CA PRO A 958 -24.50 -79.39 33.30
C PRO A 958 -25.28 -80.38 32.42
N ARG A 959 -25.36 -81.65 32.87
CA ARG A 959 -26.10 -82.69 32.13
C ARG A 959 -27.62 -82.40 32.13
N PRO A 960 -28.31 -82.49 30.98
CA PRO A 960 -29.76 -82.31 30.93
C PRO A 960 -30.52 -83.29 31.82
N ASN A 961 -31.37 -82.74 32.68
CA ASN A 961 -32.45 -83.35 33.46
C ASN A 961 -32.35 -84.86 33.77
N ALA A 962 -31.81 -85.19 34.94
CA ALA A 962 -32.21 -86.41 35.63
C ALA A 962 -33.70 -86.31 35.99
N TYR A 963 -34.54 -87.17 35.41
CA TYR A 963 -35.99 -87.18 35.64
C TYR A 963 -36.35 -87.46 37.11
N ILE A 964 -36.94 -86.48 37.78
CA ILE A 964 -37.80 -86.67 38.96
C ILE A 964 -39.05 -85.83 38.73
N PRO A 965 -40.24 -86.44 38.52
CA PRO A 965 -41.49 -85.70 38.33
C PRO A 965 -41.93 -84.98 39.61
N GLU A 966 -42.67 -83.88 39.45
CA GLU A 966 -43.40 -83.23 40.53
C GLU A 966 -44.56 -84.12 40.99
N ASN A 967 -44.46 -84.73 42.18
CA ASN A 967 -45.57 -85.08 43.09
C ASN A 967 -44.99 -85.72 44.38
N ASP A 968 -45.63 -85.49 45.52
CA ASP A 968 -45.13 -85.91 46.83
C ASP A 968 -45.28 -87.42 47.10
N SER A 969 -44.19 -88.04 47.58
CA SER A 969 -44.08 -89.28 48.39
C SER A 969 -43.07 -90.31 47.85
N GLN A 970 -42.15 -90.72 48.74
CA GLN A 970 -41.15 -91.81 48.62
C GLN A 970 -39.92 -91.56 47.71
N LEU A 971 -38.75 -91.97 48.23
CA LEU A 971 -37.43 -91.87 47.56
C LEU A 971 -37.14 -93.11 46.69
N PRO A 972 -36.56 -92.95 45.48
CA PRO A 972 -35.96 -94.03 44.71
C PRO A 972 -34.42 -94.00 44.70
N ILE A 973 -33.80 -95.18 44.59
CA ILE A 973 -32.34 -95.41 44.52
C ILE A 973 -31.94 -95.74 43.05
N PRO A 974 -30.78 -95.27 42.54
CA PRO A 974 -30.44 -95.38 41.11
C PRO A 974 -30.02 -96.79 40.65
N LYS A 975 -30.07 -97.02 39.33
CA LYS A 975 -29.55 -98.20 38.62
C LYS A 975 -28.57 -97.81 37.51
N PRO A 976 -27.59 -98.67 37.14
CA PRO A 976 -26.58 -98.37 36.13
C PRO A 976 -27.08 -98.53 34.67
N TYR A 977 -26.40 -97.87 33.74
CA TYR A 977 -26.68 -97.95 32.30
C TYR A 977 -26.15 -99.23 31.64
N GLY A 978 -26.81 -99.66 30.56
CA GLY A 978 -26.49 -100.87 29.79
C GLY A 978 -25.47 -100.69 28.65
N VAL A 979 -25.28 -101.76 27.87
CA VAL A 979 -24.09 -102.07 27.06
C VAL A 979 -23.91 -101.22 25.78
N HIS A 980 -24.72 -100.20 25.52
CA HIS A 980 -24.65 -99.38 24.31
C HIS A 980 -24.56 -97.87 24.63
N ALA A 981 -23.33 -97.36 24.69
CA ALA A 981 -23.04 -95.93 24.80
C ALA A 981 -22.69 -95.34 23.42
N PRO A 982 -23.30 -94.23 22.98
CA PRO A 982 -22.99 -93.62 21.68
C PRO A 982 -21.65 -92.88 21.69
N PHE A 983 -20.77 -93.23 20.76
CA PHE A 983 -19.49 -92.56 20.49
C PHE A 983 -19.70 -91.27 19.69
N LYS A 984 -18.92 -90.21 19.98
CA LYS A 984 -18.96 -88.92 19.26
C LYS A 984 -17.61 -88.65 18.59
N PRO A 985 -17.54 -88.40 17.27
CA PRO A 985 -16.28 -88.14 16.56
C PRO A 985 -15.58 -86.84 17.01
N SER A 986 -14.26 -86.80 16.84
CA SER A 986 -13.40 -85.63 17.08
C SER A 986 -13.08 -84.89 15.78
N GLU A 987 -13.34 -83.58 15.74
CA GLU A 987 -12.92 -82.71 14.64
C GLU A 987 -11.42 -82.36 14.70
N HIS A 988 -10.85 -81.95 13.56
CA HIS A 988 -9.40 -81.78 13.41
C HIS A 988 -8.93 -80.39 13.86
N GLY A 989 -7.76 -80.32 14.51
CA GLY A 989 -7.23 -79.09 15.10
C GLY A 989 -6.85 -78.01 14.07
N ALA A 990 -7.26 -76.77 14.33
CA ALA A 990 -7.16 -75.62 13.41
C ALA A 990 -5.74 -75.01 13.27
N ASN A 991 -4.72 -75.84 13.01
CA ASN A 991 -3.34 -75.41 12.75
C ASN A 991 -3.04 -75.29 11.24
N MET A 992 -3.82 -74.48 10.52
CA MET A 992 -3.55 -74.16 9.10
C MET A 992 -3.02 -72.74 8.91
N ARG A 993 -1.74 -72.64 8.53
CA ARG A 993 -1.08 -71.37 8.18
C ARG A 993 -1.50 -70.94 6.77
N HIS A 994 -2.34 -69.91 6.65
CA HIS A 994 -2.54 -69.22 5.37
C HIS A 994 -1.44 -68.18 5.15
N ILE A 995 -0.54 -68.48 4.21
CA ILE A 995 0.50 -67.55 3.74
C ILE A 995 -0.18 -66.44 2.93
N ARG A 996 0.14 -65.18 3.21
CA ARG A 996 -0.23 -64.04 2.36
C ARG A 996 0.88 -63.78 1.34
N ASN A 997 0.51 -63.69 0.07
CA ASN A 997 1.45 -63.29 -0.99
C ASN A 997 1.87 -61.82 -0.79
N PRO A 998 3.16 -61.47 -1.01
CA PRO A 998 3.62 -60.08 -0.91
C PRO A 998 3.14 -59.27 -2.13
N THR A 999 2.54 -58.11 -1.86
CA THR A 999 2.20 -57.14 -2.90
C THR A 999 3.45 -56.38 -3.33
N ILE A 1000 3.77 -56.43 -4.62
CA ILE A 1000 4.83 -55.64 -5.24
C ILE A 1000 4.45 -54.15 -5.15
N LYS A 1001 5.45 -53.26 -5.00
CA LYS A 1001 5.28 -51.82 -5.17
C LYS A 1001 5.73 -51.42 -6.57
N ASP A 1002 4.94 -50.59 -7.23
CA ASP A 1002 5.31 -50.02 -8.53
C ASP A 1002 6.46 -49.01 -8.38
N ILE A 1003 7.19 -48.83 -9.48
CA ILE A 1003 8.40 -48.00 -9.56
C ILE A 1003 8.03 -46.64 -10.18
N GLU A 1004 8.44 -45.56 -9.54
CA GLU A 1004 8.30 -44.20 -10.08
C GLU A 1004 9.30 -43.96 -11.23
N ILE A 1005 8.86 -43.24 -12.27
CA ILE A 1005 9.66 -42.73 -13.41
C ILE A 1005 9.44 -41.22 -13.48
#